data_AF-A0A1H0LKU5-F1
#
_entry.id   AF-A0A1H0LKU5-F1
#
_cell.length_a   1.000
_cell.length_b   1.000
_cell.length_c   1.000
_cell.angle_alpha   90.00
_cell.angle_beta   90.00
_cell.angle_gamma   90.00
#
_symmetry.space_group_name_H-M   'P 1'
#
loop_
_entity.id
_entity.type
_entity.pdbx_description
1 polymer ?
#
loop_
_entity_poly.entity_id
_entity_poly.type
_entity_poly.pdbx_seq_one_letter_code
_entity_poly.pdbx_strand_id
1 'polypeptide(L)'
;MRLSIPFRRGSRAPRLSSRFRGSEPRRPGRALATVSLAAVSLSAAITLITPQVASAAPGNPGVPSAPSVVYQEDFQNRPGPSPIVRLSGYTGATGQTYTADPAWLKDCNGWIASSNESVTAPAQIADCNNLQSSWNDSQRLAQAIGMFHGQTAAAAGGNFADTAYTSGDPGAPKVEFQTATNIPFVATNRFLTFSVDVAANNCFASAPLLQFSLLDSVGTAFPAGSQIDGCTGGTTVTPPALGVSPANPVNVGTYTSNGSVLFSGTSVGVQMVNNNGSGAGNDHTVDNIQILDVTPQLDKSFSPALTRTGESSTLTFTVTNTSELGSKNGWSFTDNLPSGLTLANSTVGGTCNATTAATAGGSSIEVTNGNLAQGEQSCTITVQVTSTTAGTYNNCPTTNVSVSGLNQPACASVRFADPTYTVQKTASQSTAKAGDTITYTLTVTNTGEVAYTADRPATLTDDLAGVTDDATYNGDASNGATVSGNTLSWSGPLAVGDTQTITYSVKVINPDTGDHDLANKVTPTGEGGSCATDGTCITHTPVAEYTLSKSASATSATPGDTVTYTVTVRNTGQVAYTATNPASFSDDLSAVTDDATYNGDADNGATVSGNTLTWSGPLAVGDSIKITYSFVVNQPDTGDKRLNNAVTPTDPTGRCVACGTEVPIGTYTIDKSVDKATAVSGDKVTWTVTVTNTGNAAVAATFSDDLGQVLDDATYNSDAKATAGVVSYTAPKLSWAQSVPIGGTVTITYSATVNTPDTGDHNLKNAITSPGCVGGNCSTDTTVWDLSAKKVADKSAANPGDTVKYTITVKNTGKNAYTADKPATFSDNLSQVLDDATYNNDSKATAGAASYTAPTLSWSGALAVGATATITYTVKVNDPDAGDQKLGNAVVTPLGRCVAGSKDPTCTTDVPVTSYTVTKTVDKATVAPGDKVTWTITVKNTGSAAVTAKFSDDLTQVLDDATYNNDAKATAGNVTYTAPKLAWSQSVPVGGTVTITYSATVNTPDTGDHKVKNTVTSPGCAADCSTQTTVGSYTVTKTVDKTTAAPGDKVAWTITVKNTGSAAVAAKFSDDLTQVLDDATYNNDAKATAGNVTYTAPKLAWSQSVPVGGTVTITYSATVNTPDNGDHNLLNAVESPGSCTGTCSTKTTVDPAQQTSPGGIINTGFGTLGNNTGGSGTIWAGIGLIILAMGAVSVLLMRRRRHTIG
;
A
#
# COMPACT_ATOMS: atom_id res chain seq x y z
N MET A 1 -4.58 -34.67 -29.22
CA MET A 1 -4.79 -35.82 -30.13
C MET A 1 -3.44 -36.47 -30.44
N ARG A 2 -3.41 -37.75 -30.86
CA ARG A 2 -2.19 -38.42 -31.36
C ARG A 2 -2.01 -38.17 -32.86
N LEU A 3 -0.76 -38.05 -33.33
CA LEU A 3 -0.20 -38.89 -34.42
C LEU A 3 1.33 -38.71 -34.52
N SER A 4 2.02 -39.56 -35.29
CA SER A 4 3.49 -39.70 -35.25
C SER A 4 4.15 -39.84 -36.64
N ILE A 5 5.37 -39.31 -36.77
CA ILE A 5 6.61 -39.90 -37.38
C ILE A 5 6.46 -40.65 -38.74
N PRO A 6 7.12 -40.20 -39.84
CA PRO A 6 8.46 -40.71 -40.25
C PRO A 6 9.33 -39.62 -40.97
N PHE A 7 10.49 -39.83 -41.66
CA PHE A 7 11.28 -41.03 -42.03
C PHE A 7 12.84 -40.77 -42.06
N ARG A 8 13.57 -41.03 -43.17
CA ARG A 8 15.05 -40.94 -43.31
C ARG A 8 15.57 -40.63 -44.73
N ARG A 9 16.71 -39.92 -44.81
CA ARG A 9 17.84 -39.93 -45.81
C ARG A 9 17.57 -40.08 -47.33
N GLY A 10 18.15 -39.16 -48.13
CA GLY A 10 18.46 -39.35 -49.56
C GLY A 10 19.40 -38.26 -50.13
N SER A 11 20.49 -38.62 -50.81
CA SER A 11 21.60 -37.72 -51.18
C SER A 11 21.71 -37.41 -52.68
N ARG A 12 22.18 -36.19 -53.04
CA ARG A 12 23.18 -35.89 -54.12
C ARG A 12 23.43 -34.38 -54.30
N ALA A 13 24.52 -34.04 -55.02
CA ALA A 13 24.92 -32.69 -55.42
C ALA A 13 25.34 -32.66 -56.91
N PRO A 14 25.35 -31.48 -57.55
CA PRO A 14 26.60 -30.90 -58.10
C PRO A 14 26.73 -29.38 -57.81
N ARG A 15 27.91 -28.78 -57.54
CA ARG A 15 29.17 -28.62 -58.32
C ARG A 15 29.08 -27.68 -59.54
N LEU A 16 29.75 -26.52 -59.44
CA LEU A 16 30.54 -25.76 -60.45
C LEU A 16 31.00 -24.41 -59.82
N SER A 17 31.94 -23.66 -60.40
CA SER A 17 33.38 -23.79 -60.11
C SER A 17 34.20 -22.62 -60.68
N SER A 18 35.28 -22.19 -60.02
CA SER A 18 36.40 -21.49 -60.68
C SER A 18 37.75 -21.76 -59.98
N ARG A 19 38.84 -21.54 -60.72
CA ARG A 19 40.28 -21.66 -60.36
C ARG A 19 40.99 -20.43 -60.99
N PHE A 20 42.18 -19.97 -60.63
CA PHE A 20 43.51 -20.61 -60.54
C PHE A 20 44.39 -19.81 -59.54
N ARG A 21 45.25 -20.44 -58.70
CA ARG A 21 46.71 -20.64 -58.86
C ARG A 21 47.51 -19.40 -59.31
N GLY A 22 48.65 -19.04 -58.71
CA GLY A 22 49.36 -19.56 -57.51
C GLY A 22 50.84 -19.89 -57.73
N SER A 23 51.60 -20.07 -56.64
CA SER A 23 52.98 -20.58 -56.64
C SER A 23 53.29 -21.37 -55.35
N GLU A 24 54.31 -22.23 -55.42
CA GLU A 24 54.66 -23.34 -54.50
C GLU A 24 56.22 -23.48 -54.52
N PRO A 25 56.91 -24.47 -53.90
CA PRO A 25 56.51 -25.44 -52.86
C PRO A 25 57.56 -25.67 -51.74
N ARG A 26 57.17 -26.38 -50.66
CA ARG A 26 57.75 -27.71 -50.27
C ARG A 26 57.03 -28.33 -49.07
N ARG A 27 57.16 -29.66 -48.94
CA ARG A 27 56.59 -30.57 -47.90
C ARG A 27 57.74 -31.34 -47.22
N PRO A 28 57.53 -32.32 -46.30
CA PRO A 28 56.35 -32.67 -45.49
C PRO A 28 56.63 -32.76 -43.97
N GLY A 29 55.60 -33.02 -43.15
CA GLY A 29 55.77 -33.52 -41.78
C GLY A 29 54.45 -33.77 -41.07
N ARG A 30 54.13 -35.05 -40.77
CA ARG A 30 53.07 -35.46 -39.83
C ARG A 30 53.74 -36.35 -38.78
N ALA A 31 53.46 -36.11 -37.50
CA ALA A 31 53.84 -36.99 -36.40
C ALA A 31 52.58 -37.44 -35.65
N LEU A 32 52.54 -38.72 -35.26
CA LEU A 32 51.70 -39.18 -34.15
C LEU A 32 52.53 -39.01 -32.87
N ALA A 33 51.89 -38.65 -31.77
CA ALA A 33 52.53 -38.59 -30.45
C ALA A 33 51.98 -39.70 -29.55
N THR A 34 52.72 -40.79 -29.42
CA THR A 34 52.56 -41.76 -28.33
C THR A 34 53.32 -41.25 -27.12
N VAL A 35 52.66 -41.14 -25.96
CA VAL A 35 53.32 -40.73 -24.71
C VAL A 35 53.97 -41.94 -24.06
N SER A 36 55.31 -41.94 -24.01
CA SER A 36 56.09 -42.96 -23.29
C SER A 36 56.31 -42.54 -21.84
N LEU A 37 56.27 -43.49 -20.91
CA LEU A 37 56.77 -43.27 -19.55
C LEU A 37 58.30 -43.06 -19.58
N ALA A 38 58.76 -42.03 -18.88
CA ALA A 38 60.19 -41.77 -18.68
C ALA A 38 60.55 -42.04 -17.21
N ALA A 39 61.06 -43.25 -16.93
CA ALA A 39 61.64 -43.57 -15.62
C ALA A 39 63.09 -43.05 -15.58
N VAL A 40 63.38 -42.09 -14.70
CA VAL A 40 64.74 -41.53 -14.53
C VAL A 40 65.49 -42.35 -13.47
N SER A 41 66.25 -43.35 -13.91
CA SER A 41 67.18 -44.11 -13.06
C SER A 41 68.48 -43.33 -12.85
N LEU A 42 68.60 -42.64 -11.71
CA LEU A 42 69.79 -41.85 -11.38
C LEU A 42 70.86 -42.71 -10.66
N SER A 43 71.70 -43.40 -11.43
CA SER A 43 72.77 -44.25 -10.91
C SER A 43 73.96 -43.45 -10.36
N ALA A 44 73.96 -43.14 -9.07
CA ALA A 44 75.08 -42.51 -8.38
C ALA A 44 75.99 -43.57 -7.72
N ALA A 45 77.09 -43.94 -8.39
CA ALA A 45 78.09 -44.86 -7.83
C ALA A 45 79.07 -44.10 -6.91
N ILE A 46 79.05 -44.42 -5.61
CA ILE A 46 80.04 -43.95 -4.63
C ILE A 46 80.79 -45.18 -4.07
N THR A 47 82.03 -45.36 -4.51
CA THR A 47 82.87 -46.51 -4.14
C THR A 47 83.54 -46.29 -2.79
N LEU A 48 82.81 -46.50 -1.69
CA LEU A 48 83.38 -46.54 -0.35
C LEU A 48 84.00 -47.92 -0.08
N ILE A 49 85.30 -48.05 -0.33
CA ILE A 49 86.07 -49.24 0.06
C ILE A 49 86.28 -49.22 1.58
N THR A 50 85.40 -49.88 2.31
CA THR A 50 85.67 -50.36 3.68
C THR A 50 86.05 -51.84 3.62
N PRO A 51 86.86 -52.37 4.57
CA PRO A 51 87.10 -53.80 4.66
C PRO A 51 85.82 -54.51 5.09
N GLN A 52 85.09 -55.06 4.14
CA GLN A 52 83.93 -55.90 4.42
C GLN A 52 84.43 -57.19 5.07
N VAL A 53 84.33 -57.26 6.40
CA VAL A 53 84.44 -58.53 7.13
C VAL A 53 83.44 -59.48 6.50
N ALA A 54 83.90 -60.66 6.07
CA ALA A 54 83.05 -61.61 5.37
C ALA A 54 81.85 -61.97 6.24
N SER A 55 80.64 -61.60 5.79
CA SER A 55 79.43 -62.22 6.32
C SER A 55 79.56 -63.71 6.12
N ALA A 56 79.23 -64.50 7.15
CA ALA A 56 78.94 -65.90 6.93
C ALA A 56 77.91 -66.02 5.80
N ALA A 57 78.10 -66.98 4.91
CA ALA A 57 77.02 -67.36 4.00
C ALA A 57 75.87 -67.89 4.87
N PRO A 58 74.61 -67.50 4.60
CA PRO A 58 73.47 -68.09 5.29
C PRO A 58 73.48 -69.62 5.16
N GLY A 59 73.05 -70.33 6.19
CA GLY A 59 72.81 -71.76 6.07
C GLY A 59 71.66 -72.07 5.12
N ASN A 60 71.44 -73.37 4.88
CA ASN A 60 70.14 -73.87 4.46
C ASN A 60 69.45 -74.36 5.75
N PRO A 61 68.55 -73.58 6.39
CA PRO A 61 68.09 -73.90 7.74
C PRO A 61 67.36 -75.24 7.76
N GLY A 62 67.86 -76.18 8.56
CA GLY A 62 67.32 -77.54 8.63
C GLY A 62 67.92 -78.55 7.64
N VAL A 63 68.86 -78.15 6.77
CA VAL A 63 69.53 -79.04 5.81
C VAL A 63 71.02 -79.15 6.15
N PRO A 64 71.49 -80.31 6.66
CA PRO A 64 72.89 -80.49 7.05
C PRO A 64 73.89 -80.24 5.93
N SER A 65 74.95 -79.49 6.24
CA SER A 65 76.05 -79.19 5.32
C SER A 65 77.24 -80.14 5.54
N ALA A 66 78.04 -80.36 4.51
CA ALA A 66 79.22 -81.22 4.63
C ALA A 66 80.23 -80.67 5.65
N PRO A 67 80.87 -81.52 6.48
CA PRO A 67 81.99 -81.12 7.33
C PRO A 67 83.15 -80.51 6.53
N SER A 68 83.90 -79.58 7.12
CA SER A 68 85.12 -79.06 6.51
C SER A 68 86.36 -79.77 7.07
N VAL A 69 87.22 -80.25 6.18
CA VAL A 69 88.51 -80.88 6.55
C VAL A 69 89.45 -79.84 7.17
N VAL A 70 89.86 -80.09 8.41
CA VAL A 70 90.87 -79.31 9.16
C VAL A 70 92.26 -79.87 8.91
N TYR A 71 92.36 -81.19 8.83
CA TYR A 71 93.60 -81.91 8.57
C TYR A 71 93.30 -83.21 7.81
N GLN A 72 94.26 -83.68 7.01
CA GLN A 72 94.20 -84.96 6.31
C GLN A 72 95.63 -85.54 6.21
N GLU A 73 95.76 -86.84 6.42
CA GLU A 73 96.93 -87.64 6.01
C GLU A 73 96.45 -88.80 5.15
N ASP A 74 97.00 -88.93 3.94
CA ASP A 74 96.73 -90.00 2.97
C ASP A 74 97.94 -90.93 2.77
N PHE A 75 99.02 -90.71 3.52
CA PHE A 75 100.28 -91.45 3.43
C PHE A 75 100.98 -91.41 2.04
N GLN A 76 100.47 -90.64 1.08
CA GLN A 76 100.94 -90.62 -0.31
C GLN A 76 102.22 -89.80 -0.53
N ASN A 77 102.76 -89.11 0.49
CA ASN A 77 103.97 -88.29 0.37
C ASN A 77 105.27 -89.12 0.32
N ARG A 78 105.38 -89.99 -0.69
CA ARG A 78 106.49 -90.94 -0.88
C ARG A 78 107.23 -90.59 -2.19
N PRO A 79 108.58 -90.55 -2.20
CA PRO A 79 109.35 -90.25 -3.43
C PRO A 79 109.31 -91.36 -4.49
N GLY A 80 108.65 -92.47 -4.20
CA GLY A 80 108.53 -93.66 -5.02
C GLY A 80 108.36 -94.92 -4.16
N PRO A 81 108.24 -96.12 -4.76
CA PRO A 81 108.11 -97.40 -4.07
C PRO A 81 109.41 -97.90 -3.41
N SER A 82 110.35 -96.98 -3.13
CA SER A 82 111.61 -97.22 -2.43
C SER A 82 112.22 -95.87 -2.03
N PRO A 83 112.78 -95.71 -0.81
CA PRO A 83 112.82 -96.70 0.26
C PRO A 83 111.44 -96.93 0.89
N ILE A 84 111.20 -98.14 1.38
CA ILE A 84 110.04 -98.48 2.21
C ILE A 84 110.28 -97.91 3.61
N VAL A 85 109.35 -97.13 4.16
CA VAL A 85 109.49 -96.48 5.49
C VAL A 85 108.45 -96.96 6.49
N ARG A 86 108.82 -96.93 7.77
CA ARG A 86 107.91 -97.12 8.91
C ARG A 86 107.36 -95.76 9.35
N LEU A 87 106.17 -95.72 9.97
CA LEU A 87 105.46 -94.50 10.42
C LEU A 87 106.36 -93.48 11.13
N SER A 88 107.22 -93.93 12.05
CA SER A 88 108.15 -93.06 12.80
C SER A 88 109.29 -92.46 11.98
N GLY A 89 109.41 -92.82 10.69
CA GLY A 89 110.31 -92.25 9.70
C GLY A 89 109.59 -91.70 8.47
N TYR A 90 108.26 -91.59 8.53
CA TYR A 90 107.43 -90.95 7.51
C TYR A 90 107.18 -89.47 7.88
N THR A 91 106.99 -88.65 6.84
CA THR A 91 106.66 -87.23 6.96
C THR A 91 105.54 -86.92 5.98
N GLY A 92 104.40 -86.47 6.50
CA GLY A 92 103.22 -86.10 5.71
C GLY A 92 103.47 -84.96 4.74
N ALA A 93 102.58 -84.78 3.76
CA ALA A 93 102.66 -83.69 2.77
C ALA A 93 102.71 -82.28 3.39
N THR A 94 102.21 -82.14 4.62
CA THR A 94 102.20 -80.93 5.46
C THR A 94 103.50 -80.69 6.23
N GLY A 95 104.45 -81.63 6.21
CA GLY A 95 105.62 -81.64 7.09
C GLY A 95 105.37 -82.27 8.47
N GLN A 96 104.14 -82.72 8.74
CA GLN A 96 103.79 -83.43 9.97
C GLN A 96 104.54 -84.76 10.10
N THR A 97 104.92 -85.14 11.31
CA THR A 97 105.52 -86.45 11.64
C THR A 97 104.69 -87.19 12.69
N TYR A 98 104.96 -88.48 12.84
CA TYR A 98 104.11 -89.41 13.59
C TYR A 98 104.89 -90.28 14.57
N THR A 99 104.17 -90.71 15.62
CA THR A 99 104.68 -91.53 16.72
C THR A 99 103.67 -92.61 17.08
N ALA A 100 104.16 -93.75 17.52
CA ALA A 100 103.38 -94.85 18.09
C ALA A 100 104.12 -95.44 19.29
N ASP A 101 103.44 -96.21 20.12
CA ASP A 101 104.10 -97.04 21.12
C ASP A 101 105.08 -98.01 20.41
N PRO A 102 106.30 -98.23 20.93
CA PRO A 102 107.32 -99.09 20.26
C PRO A 102 106.91 -100.55 20.01
N ALA A 103 105.75 -100.98 20.53
CA ALA A 103 105.15 -102.27 20.22
C ALA A 103 104.54 -102.33 18.81
N TRP A 104 103.98 -101.21 18.31
CA TRP A 104 103.37 -101.08 16.99
C TRP A 104 104.38 -100.73 15.89
N LEU A 105 105.67 -100.62 16.22
CA LEU A 105 106.74 -100.26 15.27
C LEU A 105 107.68 -101.46 14.98
N LYS A 106 107.14 -102.68 15.01
CA LYS A 106 107.83 -103.96 14.78
C LYS A 106 106.80 -105.06 14.46
N ASP A 107 107.26 -106.29 14.21
CA ASP A 107 106.43 -107.49 14.02
C ASP A 107 105.38 -107.34 12.90
N CYS A 108 105.80 -106.74 11.78
CA CYS A 108 104.99 -106.37 10.60
C CYS A 108 104.09 -105.12 10.75
N ASN A 109 104.21 -104.34 11.84
CA ASN A 109 103.33 -103.19 12.11
C ASN A 109 103.99 -101.82 11.84
N GLY A 110 103.15 -100.82 11.57
CA GLY A 110 103.51 -99.42 11.33
C GLY A 110 104.21 -99.17 9.99
N TRP A 111 104.11 -100.08 9.01
CA TRP A 111 104.77 -99.91 7.71
C TRP A 111 103.88 -99.07 6.78
N ILE A 112 104.43 -98.00 6.21
CA ILE A 112 103.73 -97.19 5.20
C ILE A 112 103.84 -97.92 3.85
N ALA A 113 103.05 -98.97 3.65
CA ALA A 113 103.26 -99.99 2.63
C ALA A 113 102.32 -99.81 1.41
N SER A 114 102.77 -100.28 0.24
CA SER A 114 101.97 -100.28 -1.00
C SER A 114 102.28 -101.49 -1.88
N SER A 115 101.31 -102.01 -2.66
CA SER A 115 101.54 -103.21 -3.49
C SER A 115 102.42 -102.98 -4.73
N ASN A 116 102.77 -101.73 -5.04
CA ASN A 116 103.80 -101.37 -6.02
C ASN A 116 105.23 -101.40 -5.41
N GLU A 117 105.38 -101.56 -4.08
CA GLU A 117 106.67 -101.81 -3.44
C GLU A 117 107.11 -103.28 -3.60
N SER A 118 108.39 -103.54 -3.33
CA SER A 118 108.96 -104.87 -3.57
C SER A 118 108.32 -105.96 -2.70
N VAL A 119 107.61 -106.88 -3.35
CA VAL A 119 107.05 -108.10 -2.76
C VAL A 119 108.10 -109.12 -2.28
N THR A 120 109.41 -108.77 -2.32
CA THR A 120 110.53 -109.58 -1.83
C THR A 120 111.51 -108.76 -0.97
N ALA A 121 111.06 -107.67 -0.36
CA ALA A 121 111.89 -106.75 0.44
C ALA A 121 112.45 -107.41 1.73
N PRO A 122 113.77 -107.68 1.84
CA PRO A 122 114.28 -108.55 2.91
C PRO A 122 114.14 -108.01 4.34
N ALA A 123 114.19 -106.68 4.52
CA ALA A 123 114.08 -106.07 5.84
C ALA A 123 112.64 -106.15 6.38
N GLN A 124 111.65 -105.91 5.51
CA GLN A 124 110.23 -106.01 5.82
C GLN A 124 109.84 -107.48 6.09
N ILE A 125 110.31 -108.42 5.27
CA ILE A 125 110.08 -109.85 5.49
C ILE A 125 110.65 -110.29 6.85
N ALA A 126 111.86 -109.86 7.20
CA ALA A 126 112.47 -110.17 8.49
C ALA A 126 111.69 -109.59 9.68
N ASP A 127 111.16 -108.36 9.55
CA ASP A 127 110.27 -107.75 10.54
C ASP A 127 108.92 -108.48 10.66
N CYS A 128 108.37 -108.95 9.55
CA CYS A 128 107.18 -109.79 9.48
C CYS A 128 107.47 -111.26 9.87
N ASN A 129 108.32 -111.49 10.87
CA ASN A 129 108.72 -112.80 11.39
C ASN A 129 109.24 -113.80 10.33
N ASN A 130 109.87 -113.29 9.26
CA ASN A 130 110.31 -114.03 8.06
C ASN A 130 109.17 -114.62 7.21
N LEU A 131 107.92 -114.20 7.45
CA LEU A 131 106.74 -114.62 6.69
C LEU A 131 106.53 -113.70 5.50
N GLN A 132 106.99 -114.16 4.33
CA GLN A 132 106.79 -113.49 3.05
C GLN A 132 105.31 -113.19 2.75
N SER A 133 104.38 -114.04 3.22
CA SER A 133 102.93 -113.80 3.09
C SER A 133 102.44 -112.62 3.92
N SER A 134 102.93 -112.44 5.16
CA SER A 134 102.49 -111.34 6.02
C SER A 134 102.84 -109.97 5.43
N TRP A 135 104.05 -109.82 4.89
CA TRP A 135 104.43 -108.61 4.14
C TRP A 135 103.55 -108.40 2.89
N ASN A 136 103.27 -109.46 2.14
CA ASN A 136 102.46 -109.34 0.93
C ASN A 136 100.98 -109.05 1.23
N ASP A 137 100.44 -109.55 2.34
CA ASP A 137 99.06 -109.25 2.74
C ASP A 137 98.92 -107.86 3.38
N SER A 138 99.93 -107.31 4.06
CA SER A 138 99.91 -105.90 4.47
C SER A 138 99.89 -104.95 3.26
N GLN A 139 100.72 -105.21 2.24
CA GLN A 139 100.67 -104.51 0.95
C GLN A 139 99.29 -104.64 0.25
N ARG A 140 98.60 -105.78 0.39
CA ARG A 140 97.24 -105.97 -0.16
C ARG A 140 96.15 -105.24 0.62
N LEU A 141 96.32 -104.99 1.93
CA LEU A 141 95.39 -104.17 2.70
C LEU A 141 95.40 -102.71 2.22
N ALA A 142 96.58 -102.12 1.99
CA ALA A 142 96.70 -100.80 1.37
C ALA A 142 96.06 -100.74 -0.03
N GLN A 143 96.26 -101.78 -0.85
CA GLN A 143 95.60 -101.92 -2.15
C GLN A 143 94.06 -102.03 -2.03
N ALA A 144 93.55 -102.60 -0.94
CA ALA A 144 92.11 -102.72 -0.69
C ALA A 144 91.44 -101.34 -0.50
N ILE A 145 92.12 -100.40 0.16
CA ILE A 145 91.62 -99.02 0.34
C ILE A 145 91.58 -98.28 -1.00
N GLY A 146 92.63 -98.36 -1.81
CA GLY A 146 92.62 -97.81 -3.16
C GLY A 146 91.48 -98.37 -4.02
N MET A 147 91.21 -99.67 -3.93
CA MET A 147 90.10 -100.32 -4.63
C MET A 147 88.71 -99.94 -4.08
N PHE A 148 88.58 -99.71 -2.76
CA PHE A 148 87.35 -99.22 -2.13
C PHE A 148 86.97 -97.84 -2.67
N HIS A 149 87.94 -96.94 -2.85
CA HIS A 149 87.77 -95.63 -3.51
C HIS A 149 87.63 -95.70 -5.04
N GLY A 150 87.23 -96.87 -5.58
CA GLY A 150 86.88 -97.05 -6.98
C GLY A 150 88.06 -97.11 -7.95
N GLN A 151 89.31 -97.12 -7.47
CA GLN A 151 90.46 -97.30 -8.35
C GLN A 151 90.50 -98.74 -8.90
N THR A 152 90.90 -98.90 -10.16
CA THR A 152 91.19 -100.25 -10.69
C THR A 152 92.31 -100.91 -9.90
N ALA A 153 92.33 -102.24 -9.75
CA ALA A 153 93.34 -102.93 -8.94
C ALA A 153 94.80 -102.59 -9.31
N ALA A 154 95.07 -102.25 -10.58
CA ALA A 154 96.40 -101.81 -11.03
C ALA A 154 96.73 -100.36 -10.61
N ALA A 155 95.74 -99.47 -10.53
CA ALA A 155 95.91 -98.10 -10.03
C ALA A 155 95.98 -98.08 -8.49
N ALA A 156 95.08 -98.82 -7.84
CA ALA A 156 95.05 -99.04 -6.38
C ALA A 156 96.36 -99.62 -5.83
N GLY A 157 97.15 -100.29 -6.67
CA GLY A 157 98.47 -100.77 -6.27
C GLY A 157 99.48 -99.65 -5.96
N GLY A 158 99.16 -98.38 -6.29
CA GLY A 158 99.92 -97.19 -5.89
C GLY A 158 99.36 -96.46 -4.65
N ASN A 159 98.39 -97.05 -3.95
CA ASN A 159 97.93 -96.56 -2.65
C ASN A 159 98.95 -96.98 -1.58
N PHE A 160 99.45 -96.04 -0.80
CA PHE A 160 100.20 -96.26 0.42
C PHE A 160 99.26 -96.08 1.62
N ALA A 161 99.48 -96.81 2.70
CA ALA A 161 98.70 -96.68 3.93
C ALA A 161 99.53 -97.18 5.12
N ASP A 162 99.16 -96.82 6.34
CA ASP A 162 99.85 -97.30 7.54
C ASP A 162 99.33 -98.69 7.93
N THR A 163 100.18 -99.71 7.81
CA THR A 163 99.80 -101.12 7.85
C THR A 163 100.19 -101.82 9.15
N ALA A 164 99.26 -102.60 9.71
CA ALA A 164 99.38 -103.34 10.96
C ALA A 164 98.96 -104.80 10.76
N TYR A 165 99.84 -105.60 10.12
CA TYR A 165 99.58 -107.02 9.86
C TYR A 165 100.17 -107.89 10.98
N THR A 166 99.61 -107.69 12.18
CA THR A 166 100.00 -108.20 13.50
C THR A 166 100.55 -109.62 13.53
N SER A 167 101.85 -109.76 13.21
CA SER A 167 102.57 -111.03 13.23
C SER A 167 103.13 -111.37 14.62
N GLY A 168 102.66 -110.66 15.65
CA GLY A 168 102.98 -110.78 17.07
C GLY A 168 101.98 -109.94 17.89
N ASP A 169 101.98 -110.07 19.21
CA ASP A 169 101.08 -109.36 20.14
C ASP A 169 101.71 -108.02 20.60
N PRO A 170 101.28 -106.86 20.09
CA PRO A 170 101.68 -105.56 20.61
C PRO A 170 101.04 -105.23 21.97
N GLY A 171 99.88 -105.81 22.30
CA GLY A 171 99.12 -105.59 23.53
C GLY A 171 98.32 -104.29 23.55
N ALA A 172 97.32 -104.22 24.45
CA ALA A 172 96.36 -103.13 24.54
C ALA A 172 96.09 -102.69 26.00
N PRO A 173 95.59 -101.45 26.23
CA PRO A 173 95.41 -100.38 25.25
C PRO A 173 96.74 -99.68 24.94
N LYS A 174 97.01 -99.39 23.66
CA LYS A 174 98.26 -98.73 23.22
C LYS A 174 98.04 -97.78 22.05
N VAL A 175 98.89 -96.75 21.97
CA VAL A 175 98.88 -95.77 20.88
C VAL A 175 99.49 -96.40 19.64
N GLU A 176 98.68 -96.63 18.62
CA GLU A 176 99.11 -97.23 17.35
C GLU A 176 99.47 -96.16 16.31
N PHE A 177 98.79 -95.01 16.34
CA PHE A 177 99.12 -93.84 15.52
C PHE A 177 98.89 -92.56 16.33
N GLN A 178 99.80 -91.59 16.25
CA GLN A 178 99.62 -90.26 16.82
C GLN A 178 100.46 -89.21 16.08
N THR A 179 99.92 -88.01 15.93
CA THR A 179 100.69 -86.82 15.53
C THR A 179 101.79 -86.50 16.55
N ALA A 180 103.06 -86.46 16.13
CA ALA A 180 104.22 -86.20 17.00
C ALA A 180 104.20 -84.78 17.63
N THR A 181 103.63 -83.83 16.90
CA THR A 181 103.28 -82.48 17.36
C THR A 181 101.84 -82.18 16.93
N ASN A 182 101.08 -81.42 17.72
CA ASN A 182 99.75 -80.99 17.30
C ASN A 182 99.80 -80.12 16.03
N ILE A 183 98.78 -80.29 15.19
CA ILE A 183 98.56 -79.50 13.97
C ILE A 183 98.10 -78.09 14.37
N PRO A 184 98.72 -77.01 13.88
CA PRO A 184 98.27 -75.64 14.15
C PRO A 184 96.85 -75.39 13.62
N PHE A 185 95.92 -75.05 14.51
CA PHE A 185 94.51 -74.86 14.17
C PHE A 185 93.82 -73.92 15.17
N VAL A 186 93.30 -72.81 14.68
CA VAL A 186 92.65 -71.78 15.53
C VAL A 186 91.18 -72.13 15.73
N ALA A 187 90.89 -72.97 16.72
CA ALA A 187 89.53 -73.25 17.16
C ALA A 187 89.22 -72.57 18.49
N THR A 188 88.50 -71.46 18.44
CA THR A 188 87.68 -71.02 19.58
C THR A 188 86.26 -71.54 19.37
N ASN A 189 85.78 -72.40 20.27
CA ASN A 189 84.40 -72.86 20.33
C ASN A 189 83.91 -73.59 19.06
N ARG A 190 84.74 -74.48 18.50
CA ARG A 190 84.42 -75.31 17.32
C ARG A 190 84.13 -76.75 17.75
N PHE A 191 83.20 -77.44 17.11
CA PHE A 191 83.10 -78.90 17.26
C PHE A 191 84.06 -79.57 16.28
N LEU A 192 84.97 -80.38 16.82
CA LEU A 192 85.86 -81.21 16.03
C LEU A 192 85.52 -82.69 16.17
N THR A 193 85.74 -83.43 15.09
CA THR A 193 85.72 -84.89 15.10
C THR A 193 86.71 -85.46 14.10
N PHE A 194 86.67 -86.77 13.85
CA PHE A 194 87.56 -87.44 12.91
C PHE A 194 86.81 -88.31 11.88
N SER A 195 87.51 -88.64 10.80
CA SER A 195 87.18 -89.73 9.88
C SER A 195 88.46 -90.47 9.48
N VAL A 196 88.34 -91.72 9.05
CA VAL A 196 89.46 -92.59 8.65
C VAL A 196 88.96 -93.70 7.73
N ASP A 197 89.77 -94.11 6.76
CA ASP A 197 89.54 -95.35 6.01
C ASP A 197 90.29 -96.50 6.68
N VAL A 198 89.57 -97.58 7.00
CA VAL A 198 90.15 -98.77 7.65
C VAL A 198 89.91 -99.99 6.76
N ALA A 199 90.97 -100.71 6.44
CA ALA A 199 90.93 -102.04 5.82
C ALA A 199 91.35 -103.10 6.84
N ALA A 200 90.48 -104.07 7.12
CA ALA A 200 90.72 -105.15 8.08
C ALA A 200 90.57 -106.54 7.45
N ASN A 201 91.42 -107.48 7.87
CA ASN A 201 91.40 -108.89 7.49
C ASN A 201 91.44 -109.76 8.76
N ASN A 202 91.33 -111.09 8.61
CA ASN A 202 91.30 -112.06 9.71
C ASN A 202 90.20 -111.80 10.77
N CYS A 203 89.15 -111.06 10.37
CA CYS A 203 87.95 -110.72 11.16
C CYS A 203 87.16 -111.92 11.72
N PHE A 204 87.49 -113.15 11.32
CA PHE A 204 86.94 -114.37 11.91
C PHE A 204 87.62 -114.78 13.24
N ALA A 205 88.77 -114.17 13.58
CA ALA A 205 89.56 -114.50 14.77
C ALA A 205 89.52 -113.37 15.81
N SER A 206 89.84 -112.14 15.41
CA SER A 206 89.82 -110.95 16.27
C SER A 206 89.69 -109.70 15.40
N ALA A 207 89.04 -108.65 15.91
CA ALA A 207 88.76 -107.41 15.16
C ALA A 207 89.58 -106.22 15.68
N PRO A 208 90.04 -105.30 14.83
CA PRO A 208 90.72 -104.08 15.27
C PRO A 208 89.72 -103.14 15.93
N LEU A 209 89.98 -102.80 17.19
CA LEU A 209 89.08 -101.96 18.00
C LEU A 209 89.73 -100.60 18.25
N LEU A 210 89.53 -99.67 17.31
CA LEU A 210 90.26 -98.42 17.18
C LEU A 210 89.51 -97.24 17.81
N GLN A 211 90.00 -96.71 18.93
CA GLN A 211 89.48 -95.50 19.55
C GLN A 211 90.33 -94.30 19.14
N PHE A 212 89.77 -93.42 18.33
CA PHE A 212 90.38 -92.13 18.03
C PHE A 212 90.04 -91.09 19.10
N SER A 213 91.00 -90.24 19.40
CA SER A 213 90.88 -89.10 20.31
C SER A 213 91.56 -87.88 19.70
N LEU A 214 91.01 -86.70 19.99
CA LEU A 214 91.63 -85.42 19.65
C LEU A 214 92.45 -84.93 20.84
N LEU A 215 93.67 -84.43 20.58
CA LEU A 215 94.58 -83.94 21.61
C LEU A 215 94.48 -82.42 21.74
N ASP A 216 94.31 -81.91 22.96
CA ASP A 216 94.42 -80.48 23.24
C ASP A 216 95.87 -79.96 23.16
N SER A 217 96.06 -78.65 23.31
CA SER A 217 97.36 -77.98 23.23
C SER A 217 98.37 -78.35 24.33
N VAL A 218 97.99 -79.16 25.33
CA VAL A 218 98.90 -79.75 26.34
C VAL A 218 99.00 -81.28 26.24
N GLY A 219 98.31 -81.91 25.29
CA GLY A 219 98.34 -83.34 25.00
C GLY A 219 97.24 -84.18 25.64
N THR A 220 96.21 -83.56 26.23
CA THR A 220 95.08 -84.31 26.82
C THR A 220 94.22 -84.92 25.72
N ALA A 221 93.99 -86.23 25.78
CA ALA A 221 93.19 -86.96 24.80
C ALA A 221 91.68 -86.91 25.13
N PHE A 222 90.88 -86.44 24.18
CA PHE A 222 89.42 -86.41 24.24
C PHE A 222 88.83 -87.38 23.21
N PRO A 223 88.16 -88.47 23.63
CA PRO A 223 87.52 -89.41 22.72
C PRO A 223 86.47 -88.73 21.85
N ALA A 224 86.72 -88.68 20.55
CA ALA A 224 85.80 -88.10 19.58
C ALA A 224 84.77 -89.16 19.17
N GLY A 225 83.77 -89.42 20.03
CA GLY A 225 82.75 -90.44 19.80
C GLY A 225 83.20 -91.87 20.09
N SER A 226 82.41 -92.86 19.65
CA SER A 226 82.65 -94.27 19.96
C SER A 226 83.78 -94.88 19.13
N GLN A 227 84.45 -95.86 19.74
CA GLN A 227 85.38 -96.78 19.11
C GLN A 227 84.85 -97.42 17.81
N ILE A 228 85.74 -97.58 16.83
CA ILE A 228 85.51 -98.29 15.57
C ILE A 228 85.85 -99.78 15.77
N ASP A 229 84.97 -100.66 15.31
CA ASP A 229 85.30 -102.07 15.00
C ASP A 229 85.48 -102.17 13.48
N GLY A 230 86.75 -102.22 13.03
CA GLY A 230 87.09 -102.20 11.60
C GLY A 230 86.65 -103.45 10.83
N CYS A 231 86.16 -104.48 11.52
CA CYS A 231 85.60 -105.69 10.94
C CYS A 231 84.07 -105.62 10.76
N THR A 232 83.42 -104.52 11.13
CA THR A 232 81.95 -104.33 11.00
C THR A 232 81.61 -103.03 10.28
N GLY A 233 80.48 -102.97 9.56
CA GLY A 233 80.00 -101.74 8.90
C GLY A 233 80.63 -101.41 7.54
N GLY A 234 81.88 -101.80 7.29
CA GLY A 234 82.53 -101.69 5.97
C GLY A 234 81.99 -102.64 4.89
N THR A 235 82.56 -102.53 3.69
CA THR A 235 82.25 -103.30 2.47
C THR A 235 83.37 -104.29 2.15
N THR A 236 83.03 -105.50 1.71
CA THR A 236 84.04 -106.50 1.29
C THR A 236 84.67 -106.16 -0.07
N VAL A 237 85.98 -105.96 -0.08
CA VAL A 237 86.83 -105.81 -1.28
C VAL A 237 87.72 -107.04 -1.41
N THR A 238 88.05 -107.48 -2.62
CA THR A 238 88.99 -108.61 -2.84
C THR A 238 90.16 -108.14 -3.71
N PRO A 239 91.27 -107.68 -3.11
CA PRO A 239 92.50 -107.38 -3.84
C PRO A 239 93.05 -108.63 -4.54
N PRO A 240 93.73 -108.50 -5.69
CA PRO A 240 94.35 -109.61 -6.39
C PRO A 240 95.42 -110.32 -5.55
N ALA A 241 95.89 -111.47 -6.04
CA ALA A 241 97.04 -112.16 -5.44
C ALA A 241 98.31 -111.32 -5.63
N LEU A 242 99.17 -111.28 -4.60
CA LEU A 242 100.41 -110.50 -4.59
C LEU A 242 101.58 -111.37 -4.13
N GLY A 243 102.54 -111.61 -5.03
CA GLY A 243 103.68 -112.52 -4.80
C GLY A 243 103.23 -113.92 -4.36
N VAL A 244 103.39 -114.27 -3.09
CA VAL A 244 102.96 -115.57 -2.53
C VAL A 244 101.55 -115.58 -1.94
N SER A 245 100.96 -114.42 -1.65
CA SER A 245 99.65 -114.32 -0.98
C SER A 245 98.50 -114.36 -2.00
N PRO A 246 97.48 -115.23 -1.79
CA PRO A 246 96.36 -115.36 -2.71
C PRO A 246 95.38 -114.18 -2.62
N ALA A 247 94.44 -114.12 -3.56
CA ALA A 247 93.36 -113.14 -3.55
C ALA A 247 92.33 -113.45 -2.45
N ASN A 248 92.55 -112.89 -1.25
CA ASN A 248 91.67 -113.00 -0.09
C ASN A 248 90.74 -111.77 0.04
N PRO A 249 89.48 -111.94 0.50
CA PRO A 249 88.61 -110.83 0.85
C PRO A 249 89.13 -110.02 2.05
N VAL A 250 88.82 -108.71 2.06
CA VAL A 250 89.17 -107.72 3.08
C VAL A 250 87.92 -106.89 3.37
N ASN A 251 87.65 -106.54 4.62
CA ASN A 251 86.60 -105.56 4.95
C ASN A 251 87.19 -104.15 4.89
N VAL A 252 86.58 -103.22 4.14
CA VAL A 252 87.08 -101.85 3.97
C VAL A 252 85.95 -100.84 4.11
N GLY A 253 86.16 -99.77 4.87
CA GLY A 253 85.18 -98.69 4.97
C GLY A 253 85.75 -97.37 5.49
N THR A 254 85.05 -96.28 5.17
CA THR A 254 85.24 -94.97 5.78
C THR A 254 84.44 -94.88 7.08
N TYR A 255 85.10 -94.58 8.19
CA TYR A 255 84.50 -94.49 9.51
C TYR A 255 84.59 -93.06 10.05
N THR A 256 83.57 -92.25 9.77
CA THR A 256 83.37 -90.95 10.43
C THR A 256 82.68 -91.15 11.78
N SER A 257 83.13 -90.42 12.79
CA SER A 257 82.60 -90.54 14.16
C SER A 257 81.13 -90.14 14.32
N ASN A 258 80.46 -90.80 15.26
CA ASN A 258 79.12 -90.44 15.78
C ASN A 258 79.14 -89.38 16.90
N GLY A 259 80.31 -88.90 17.31
CA GLY A 259 80.49 -87.88 18.34
C GLY A 259 81.40 -86.75 17.87
N SER A 260 81.58 -85.76 18.73
CA SER A 260 82.50 -84.64 18.51
C SER A 260 82.89 -84.01 19.84
N VAL A 261 84.00 -83.28 19.84
CA VAL A 261 84.53 -82.56 21.00
C VAL A 261 84.34 -81.06 20.76
N LEU A 262 83.68 -80.35 21.69
CA LEU A 262 83.68 -78.89 21.68
C LEU A 262 85.07 -78.40 22.11
N PHE A 263 85.83 -77.91 21.14
CA PHE A 263 87.27 -77.68 21.25
C PHE A 263 87.61 -76.19 21.34
N SER A 264 88.56 -75.87 22.23
CA SER A 264 89.05 -74.52 22.49
C SER A 264 90.59 -74.51 22.60
N GLY A 265 91.27 -74.18 21.51
CA GLY A 265 92.73 -74.22 21.43
C GLY A 265 93.30 -73.60 20.14
N THR A 266 94.63 -73.52 20.10
CA THR A 266 95.41 -73.02 18.94
C THR A 266 96.09 -74.13 18.13
N SER A 267 95.94 -75.38 18.57
CA SER A 267 96.40 -76.57 17.87
C SER A 267 95.58 -77.79 18.29
N VAL A 268 95.48 -78.79 17.42
CA VAL A 268 94.83 -80.08 17.69
C VAL A 268 95.73 -81.22 17.23
N GLY A 269 95.92 -82.23 18.07
CA GLY A 269 96.54 -83.50 17.66
C GLY A 269 95.47 -84.56 17.38
N VAL A 270 95.86 -85.65 16.73
CA VAL A 270 95.02 -86.86 16.62
C VAL A 270 95.81 -88.06 17.12
N GLN A 271 95.13 -88.91 17.88
CA GLN A 271 95.65 -90.15 18.47
C GLN A 271 94.68 -91.29 18.19
N MET A 272 95.18 -92.40 17.67
CA MET A 272 94.50 -93.69 17.58
C MET A 272 95.05 -94.62 18.65
N VAL A 273 94.21 -95.04 19.58
CA VAL A 273 94.49 -96.10 20.54
C VAL A 273 93.78 -97.36 20.09
N ASN A 274 94.53 -98.43 19.86
CA ASN A 274 93.95 -99.74 19.61
C ASN A 274 93.80 -100.49 20.94
N ASN A 275 92.56 -100.85 21.26
CA ASN A 275 92.23 -101.56 22.50
C ASN A 275 92.19 -103.10 22.32
N ASN A 276 92.63 -103.63 21.17
CA ASN A 276 92.68 -105.07 20.90
C ASN A 276 93.93 -105.49 20.08
N GLY A 277 95.12 -105.28 20.65
CA GLY A 277 96.41 -105.66 20.04
C GLY A 277 96.72 -107.16 20.00
N SER A 278 95.75 -107.99 19.58
CA SER A 278 95.91 -109.44 19.41
C SER A 278 96.94 -109.76 18.31
N GLY A 279 97.84 -110.72 18.55
CA GLY A 279 98.72 -111.30 17.53
C GLY A 279 98.10 -112.44 16.71
N ALA A 280 96.77 -112.48 16.63
CA ALA A 280 95.98 -113.50 15.93
C ALA A 280 94.62 -112.91 15.53
N GLY A 281 94.53 -112.34 14.31
CA GLY A 281 93.49 -111.38 13.95
C GLY A 281 93.88 -109.96 14.38
N ASN A 282 92.94 -109.00 14.29
CA ASN A 282 93.22 -107.55 14.38
C ASN A 282 94.07 -106.98 13.21
N ASP A 283 94.48 -107.83 12.26
CA ASP A 283 95.28 -107.43 11.10
C ASP A 283 94.56 -106.39 10.24
N HIS A 284 95.09 -105.17 10.19
CA HIS A 284 94.42 -104.04 9.56
C HIS A 284 95.39 -103.00 8.98
N THR A 285 94.84 -101.93 8.45
CA THR A 285 95.54 -100.82 7.80
C THR A 285 94.67 -99.58 7.87
N VAL A 286 95.27 -98.43 8.13
CA VAL A 286 94.58 -97.12 8.20
C VAL A 286 95.14 -96.15 7.17
N ASP A 287 94.23 -95.37 6.59
CA ASP A 287 94.51 -94.39 5.54
C ASP A 287 93.54 -93.21 5.68
N ASN A 288 93.82 -92.10 4.98
CA ASN A 288 92.91 -90.96 4.85
C ASN A 288 92.41 -90.44 6.21
N ILE A 289 93.32 -90.33 7.19
CA ILE A 289 92.99 -89.89 8.55
C ILE A 289 92.70 -88.39 8.50
N GLN A 290 91.43 -88.03 8.69
CA GLN A 290 90.94 -86.66 8.63
C GLN A 290 90.54 -86.15 10.02
N ILE A 291 90.89 -84.90 10.32
CA ILE A 291 90.22 -84.11 11.37
C ILE A 291 89.17 -83.24 10.68
N LEU A 292 87.93 -83.29 11.15
CA LEU A 292 86.79 -82.59 10.58
C LEU A 292 86.26 -81.53 11.55
N ASP A 293 86.07 -80.31 11.06
CA ASP A 293 85.23 -79.31 11.73
C ASP A 293 83.77 -79.58 11.34
N VAL A 294 82.99 -79.88 12.37
CA VAL A 294 81.58 -80.29 12.34
C VAL A 294 80.72 -79.27 13.11
N THR A 295 81.15 -78.02 13.20
CA THR A 295 80.43 -76.99 13.97
C THR A 295 79.06 -76.67 13.33
N PRO A 296 77.93 -76.90 14.04
CA PRO A 296 76.59 -76.65 13.52
C PRO A 296 76.35 -75.19 13.10
N GLN A 297 75.47 -75.00 12.12
CA GLN A 297 75.04 -73.68 11.67
C GLN A 297 73.87 -73.18 12.52
N LEU A 298 74.00 -72.00 13.11
CA LEU A 298 72.86 -71.23 13.60
C LEU A 298 72.29 -70.39 12.45
N ASP A 299 70.98 -70.41 12.27
CA ASP A 299 70.24 -69.53 11.37
C ASP A 299 69.09 -68.88 12.14
N LYS A 300 68.58 -67.73 11.66
CA LYS A 300 67.41 -67.08 12.26
C LYS A 300 66.53 -66.35 11.24
N SER A 301 65.25 -66.24 11.53
CA SER A 301 64.24 -65.58 10.69
C SER A 301 63.08 -65.01 11.49
N PHE A 302 62.36 -64.02 10.92
CA PHE A 302 61.15 -63.44 11.50
C PHE A 302 59.92 -63.79 10.65
N SER A 303 58.81 -64.16 11.30
CA SER A 303 57.54 -64.45 10.61
C SER A 303 56.32 -63.96 11.41
N PRO A 304 55.51 -63.02 10.87
CA PRO A 304 55.70 -62.32 9.60
C PRO A 304 56.88 -61.32 9.66
N ALA A 305 57.52 -61.06 8.51
CA ALA A 305 58.62 -60.09 8.41
C ALA A 305 58.16 -58.62 8.37
N LEU A 306 56.86 -58.38 8.16
CA LEU A 306 56.19 -57.08 8.26
C LEU A 306 54.92 -57.25 9.10
N THR A 307 54.69 -56.36 10.06
CA THR A 307 53.50 -56.37 10.95
C THR A 307 53.21 -54.95 11.45
N ARG A 308 52.04 -54.71 12.06
CA ARG A 308 51.67 -53.38 12.58
C ARG A 308 52.40 -53.11 13.90
N THR A 309 52.61 -51.84 14.23
CA THR A 309 53.09 -51.45 15.57
C THR A 309 52.18 -52.01 16.67
N GLY A 310 52.82 -52.56 17.71
CA GLY A 310 52.17 -53.25 18.84
C GLY A 310 51.72 -54.70 18.58
N GLU A 311 51.78 -55.20 17.34
CA GLU A 311 51.54 -56.63 17.04
C GLU A 311 52.81 -57.47 17.29
N SER A 312 52.77 -58.78 17.03
CA SER A 312 53.88 -59.71 17.30
C SER A 312 54.38 -60.40 16.05
N SER A 313 55.69 -60.61 15.97
CA SER A 313 56.37 -61.45 14.99
C SER A 313 57.12 -62.59 15.69
N THR A 314 57.11 -63.78 15.09
CA THR A 314 57.83 -64.95 15.60
C THR A 314 59.28 -64.88 15.14
N LEU A 315 60.22 -64.68 16.08
CA LEU A 315 61.63 -64.92 15.84
C LEU A 315 61.90 -66.42 16.00
N THR A 316 62.35 -67.06 14.93
CA THR A 316 62.72 -68.48 14.90
C THR A 316 64.23 -68.58 14.73
N PHE A 317 64.88 -69.31 15.64
CA PHE A 317 66.25 -69.79 15.51
C PHE A 317 66.22 -71.25 15.04
N THR A 318 67.11 -71.62 14.13
CA THR A 318 67.33 -73.00 13.68
C THR A 318 68.79 -73.36 13.90
N VAL A 319 69.06 -74.46 14.60
CA VAL A 319 70.40 -75.01 14.77
C VAL A 319 70.49 -76.27 13.90
N THR A 320 71.36 -76.22 12.88
CA THR A 320 71.47 -77.23 11.83
C THR A 320 72.82 -77.97 11.95
N ASN A 321 72.78 -79.29 12.09
CA ASN A 321 73.96 -80.15 12.23
C ASN A 321 74.77 -80.21 10.92
N THR A 322 75.97 -80.78 10.95
CA THR A 322 76.70 -81.18 9.73
C THR A 322 76.33 -82.60 9.30
N SER A 323 76.62 -82.96 8.04
CA SER A 323 76.01 -84.12 7.37
C SER A 323 76.52 -85.50 7.81
N GLU A 324 77.51 -85.57 8.71
CA GLU A 324 77.88 -86.80 9.40
C GLU A 324 76.94 -87.13 10.58
N LEU A 325 76.11 -86.16 11.01
CA LEU A 325 75.08 -86.30 12.03
C LEU A 325 75.59 -86.81 13.39
N GLY A 326 76.85 -86.53 13.71
CA GLY A 326 77.43 -86.81 15.02
C GLY A 326 76.78 -85.95 16.11
N SER A 327 76.80 -86.42 17.35
CA SER A 327 76.26 -85.67 18.49
C SER A 327 77.07 -84.39 18.80
N LYS A 328 76.37 -83.33 19.23
CA LYS A 328 76.91 -81.97 19.46
C LYS A 328 76.47 -81.45 20.83
N ASN A 329 77.16 -81.89 21.89
CA ASN A 329 76.81 -81.53 23.26
C ASN A 329 77.50 -80.21 23.70
N GLY A 330 76.74 -79.27 24.26
CA GLY A 330 77.29 -78.09 24.95
C GLY A 330 77.32 -76.79 24.13
N TRP A 331 76.58 -76.70 23.01
CA TRP A 331 76.47 -75.43 22.29
C TRP A 331 75.60 -74.40 23.05
N SER A 332 75.82 -73.13 22.76
CA SER A 332 75.11 -72.01 23.37
C SER A 332 75.14 -70.75 22.51
N PHE A 333 74.18 -69.85 22.70
CA PHE A 333 74.19 -68.51 22.12
C PHE A 333 73.42 -67.50 22.98
N THR A 334 73.70 -66.22 22.77
CA THR A 334 72.88 -65.11 23.29
C THR A 334 72.57 -64.17 22.14
N ASP A 335 71.31 -63.84 21.92
CA ASP A 335 70.85 -62.90 20.89
C ASP A 335 70.21 -61.68 21.56
N ASN A 336 70.91 -60.54 21.49
CA ASN A 336 70.44 -59.26 22.03
C ASN A 336 69.62 -58.53 20.98
N LEU A 337 68.32 -58.33 21.24
CA LEU A 337 67.41 -57.70 20.29
C LEU A 337 67.83 -56.24 20.00
N PRO A 338 67.71 -55.75 18.75
CA PRO A 338 67.96 -54.35 18.41
C PRO A 338 67.14 -53.40 19.28
N SER A 339 67.71 -52.24 19.63
CA SER A 339 67.03 -51.20 20.42
C SER A 339 65.65 -50.85 19.82
N GLY A 340 64.60 -50.95 20.63
CA GLY A 340 63.20 -50.76 20.22
C GLY A 340 62.44 -52.03 19.85
N LEU A 341 63.11 -53.18 19.73
CA LEU A 341 62.50 -54.51 19.61
C LEU A 341 62.59 -55.25 20.96
N THR A 342 61.47 -55.78 21.45
CA THR A 342 61.39 -56.49 22.73
C THR A 342 60.62 -57.80 22.61
N LEU A 343 60.79 -58.70 23.58
CA LEU A 343 60.01 -59.93 23.70
C LEU A 343 58.56 -59.61 24.06
N ALA A 344 57.61 -59.99 23.21
CA ALA A 344 56.19 -59.71 23.39
C ALA A 344 55.58 -60.50 24.57
N ASN A 345 56.14 -61.66 24.89
CA ASN A 345 55.78 -62.50 26.03
C ASN A 345 56.93 -63.48 26.35
N SER A 346 56.82 -64.22 27.45
CA SER A 346 57.83 -65.22 27.88
C SER A 346 57.63 -66.62 27.29
N THR A 347 56.90 -66.76 26.18
CA THR A 347 56.65 -68.08 25.56
C THR A 347 57.84 -68.48 24.70
N VAL A 348 58.51 -69.57 25.10
CA VAL A 348 59.51 -70.26 24.28
C VAL A 348 58.86 -71.50 23.66
N GLY A 349 59.05 -71.67 22.35
CA GLY A 349 58.71 -72.89 21.62
C GLY A 349 59.91 -73.45 20.85
N GLY A 350 59.65 -74.42 19.97
CA GLY A 350 60.66 -75.09 19.16
C GLY A 350 60.85 -76.56 19.54
N THR A 351 62.01 -77.12 19.17
CA THR A 351 62.36 -78.54 19.34
C THR A 351 63.74 -78.77 19.97
N CYS A 352 64.60 -77.75 20.09
CA CYS A 352 65.95 -77.93 20.63
C CYS A 352 65.95 -78.36 22.10
N ASN A 353 66.75 -79.38 22.41
CA ASN A 353 67.08 -79.73 23.78
C ASN A 353 68.13 -78.73 24.31
N ALA A 354 67.65 -77.60 24.83
CA ALA A 354 68.47 -76.51 25.37
C ALA A 354 67.71 -75.76 26.49
N THR A 355 68.45 -75.10 27.38
CA THR A 355 67.88 -74.19 28.39
C THR A 355 67.77 -72.79 27.80
N THR A 356 66.55 -72.26 27.62
CA THR A 356 66.31 -70.93 27.03
C THR A 356 65.72 -69.97 28.05
N ALA A 357 66.31 -68.78 28.19
CA ALA A 357 65.77 -67.67 28.97
C ALA A 357 65.29 -66.55 28.03
N ALA A 358 63.98 -66.28 28.05
CA ALA A 358 63.32 -65.22 27.30
C ALA A 358 62.21 -64.62 28.18
N THR A 359 62.40 -63.39 28.66
CA THR A 359 61.47 -62.71 29.57
C THR A 359 60.66 -61.65 28.84
N ALA A 360 59.34 -61.64 29.00
CA ALA A 360 58.45 -60.61 28.45
C ALA A 360 58.95 -59.18 28.75
N GLY A 361 58.94 -58.31 27.74
CA GLY A 361 59.50 -56.95 27.78
C GLY A 361 61.04 -56.89 27.71
N GLY A 362 61.73 -58.02 27.79
CA GLY A 362 63.19 -58.10 27.70
C GLY A 362 63.72 -57.91 26.28
N SER A 363 65.01 -57.54 26.20
CA SER A 363 65.74 -57.26 24.95
C SER A 363 66.84 -58.28 24.65
N SER A 364 66.75 -59.50 25.18
CA SER A 364 67.76 -60.55 24.98
C SER A 364 67.15 -61.95 25.12
N ILE A 365 67.68 -62.90 24.36
CA ILE A 365 67.39 -64.34 24.45
C ILE A 365 68.70 -65.06 24.74
N GLU A 366 68.78 -65.78 25.85
CA GLU A 366 69.96 -66.57 26.22
C GLU A 366 69.64 -68.07 26.11
N VAL A 367 70.50 -68.83 25.43
CA VAL A 367 70.35 -70.27 25.19
C VAL A 367 71.62 -71.00 25.62
N THR A 368 71.50 -71.90 26.59
CA THR A 368 72.61 -72.64 27.20
C THR A 368 72.35 -74.14 27.25
N ASN A 369 73.41 -74.94 27.44
CA ASN A 369 73.34 -76.40 27.54
C ASN A 369 72.66 -77.08 26.32
N GLY A 370 72.83 -76.50 25.13
CA GLY A 370 72.23 -77.03 23.91
C GLY A 370 72.88 -78.34 23.46
N ASN A 371 72.05 -79.24 22.94
CA ASN A 371 72.46 -80.52 22.39
C ASN A 371 71.81 -80.79 21.03
N LEU A 372 72.56 -81.37 20.09
CA LEU A 372 72.00 -82.13 18.97
C LEU A 372 72.34 -83.61 19.18
N ALA A 373 71.33 -84.47 19.18
CA ALA A 373 71.51 -85.91 19.30
C ALA A 373 72.17 -86.52 18.05
N GLN A 374 72.71 -87.74 18.18
CA GLN A 374 73.18 -88.49 17.02
C GLN A 374 72.02 -88.74 16.05
N GLY A 375 72.21 -88.44 14.76
CA GLY A 375 71.17 -88.53 13.74
C GLY A 375 70.24 -87.30 13.65
N GLU A 376 70.34 -86.34 14.58
CA GLU A 376 69.53 -85.13 14.55
C GLU A 376 70.09 -84.15 13.50
N GLN A 377 69.29 -83.89 12.46
CA GLN A 377 69.67 -82.98 11.36
C GLN A 377 69.58 -81.51 11.78
N SER A 378 68.58 -81.15 12.57
CA SER A 378 68.40 -79.80 13.10
C SER A 378 67.35 -79.73 14.19
N CYS A 379 67.41 -78.68 15.00
CA CYS A 379 66.37 -78.31 15.94
C CYS A 379 66.03 -76.81 15.83
N THR A 380 64.91 -76.39 16.44
CA THR A 380 64.49 -74.97 16.45
C THR A 380 64.24 -74.42 17.86
N ILE A 381 64.28 -73.10 17.99
CA ILE A 381 63.81 -72.34 19.16
C ILE A 381 62.98 -71.16 18.65
N THR A 382 61.81 -70.90 19.22
CA THR A 382 60.93 -69.80 18.80
C THR A 382 60.55 -68.90 19.97
N VAL A 383 60.51 -67.59 19.72
CA VAL A 383 60.03 -66.55 20.66
C VAL A 383 59.18 -65.52 19.92
N GLN A 384 58.33 -64.79 20.63
CA GLN A 384 57.54 -63.68 20.07
C GLN A 384 58.20 -62.34 20.37
N VAL A 385 58.33 -61.47 19.36
CA VAL A 385 58.86 -60.10 19.48
C VAL A 385 57.86 -59.05 19.04
N THR A 386 57.93 -57.85 19.60
CA THR A 386 57.08 -56.70 19.28
C THR A 386 57.85 -55.39 19.32
N SER A 387 57.32 -54.35 18.66
CA SER A 387 57.74 -52.97 18.82
C SER A 387 56.54 -52.02 18.76
N THR A 388 56.55 -51.01 19.64
CA THR A 388 55.60 -49.88 19.64
C THR A 388 56.09 -48.71 18.78
N THR A 389 57.11 -48.91 17.93
CA THR A 389 57.70 -47.86 17.10
C THR A 389 57.94 -48.39 15.69
N ALA A 390 57.38 -47.69 14.68
CA ALA A 390 57.57 -48.06 13.29
C ALA A 390 59.05 -47.95 12.87
N GLY A 391 59.53 -48.94 12.15
CA GLY A 391 60.94 -49.08 11.79
C GLY A 391 61.31 -50.51 11.40
N THR A 392 62.49 -50.66 10.79
CA THR A 392 63.06 -51.97 10.42
C THR A 392 64.15 -52.34 11.41
N TYR A 393 63.94 -53.41 12.17
CA TYR A 393 64.84 -53.90 13.20
C TYR A 393 65.73 -55.02 12.63
N ASN A 394 66.96 -54.65 12.27
CA ASN A 394 67.96 -55.59 11.74
C ASN A 394 68.66 -56.29 12.90
N ASN A 395 68.33 -57.56 13.11
CA ASN A 395 68.97 -58.42 14.09
C ASN A 395 70.17 -59.16 13.47
N CYS A 396 71.38 -58.66 13.67
CA CYS A 396 72.62 -59.07 12.97
C CYS A 396 73.65 -59.77 13.87
N PRO A 397 74.44 -60.74 13.34
CA PRO A 397 75.37 -61.53 14.14
C PRO A 397 76.40 -60.70 14.90
N THR A 398 77.16 -59.86 14.18
CA THR A 398 78.35 -59.16 14.68
C THR A 398 78.07 -58.08 15.73
N THR A 399 76.81 -57.68 15.92
CA THR A 399 76.39 -56.69 16.91
C THR A 399 75.58 -57.29 18.05
N ASN A 400 74.85 -58.39 17.79
CA ASN A 400 73.81 -58.88 18.68
C ASN A 400 74.07 -60.30 19.22
N VAL A 401 74.80 -61.14 18.47
CA VAL A 401 74.86 -62.59 18.70
C VAL A 401 76.25 -63.03 19.17
N SER A 402 76.34 -63.51 20.39
CA SER A 402 77.47 -64.33 20.85
C SER A 402 77.14 -65.82 20.68
N VAL A 403 78.10 -66.62 20.22
CA VAL A 403 77.94 -68.06 20.00
C VAL A 403 79.08 -68.87 20.62
N SER A 404 78.80 -70.10 21.02
CA SER A 404 79.79 -71.12 21.35
C SER A 404 79.33 -72.48 20.81
N GLY A 405 80.19 -73.16 20.07
CA GLY A 405 79.85 -74.42 19.40
C GLY A 405 78.91 -74.25 18.21
N LEU A 406 78.76 -73.04 17.65
CA LEU A 406 77.92 -72.74 16.49
C LEU A 406 78.65 -71.78 15.53
N ASN A 407 78.33 -71.86 14.24
CA ASN A 407 78.63 -70.80 13.28
C ASN A 407 77.69 -69.60 13.53
N GLN A 408 78.15 -68.39 13.19
CA GLN A 408 77.32 -67.17 13.27
C GLN A 408 76.17 -67.20 12.23
N PRO A 409 74.94 -66.76 12.58
CA PRO A 409 73.83 -66.67 11.65
C PRO A 409 73.93 -65.46 10.71
N ALA A 410 73.13 -65.46 9.65
CA ALA A 410 72.90 -64.25 8.87
C ALA A 410 72.14 -63.16 9.67
N CYS A 411 72.11 -61.93 9.15
CA CYS A 411 71.15 -60.92 9.61
C CYS A 411 69.73 -61.34 9.26
N ALA A 412 68.80 -61.23 10.21
CA ALA A 412 67.36 -61.27 9.96
C ALA A 412 66.75 -59.90 10.27
N SER A 413 65.67 -59.53 9.57
CA SER A 413 64.98 -58.26 9.81
C SER A 413 63.48 -58.44 9.96
N VAL A 414 62.90 -57.62 10.84
CA VAL A 414 61.45 -57.44 10.97
C VAL A 414 61.12 -55.96 10.88
N ARG A 415 60.08 -55.62 10.13
CA ARG A 415 59.58 -54.25 10.04
C ARG A 415 58.25 -54.12 10.77
N PHE A 416 58.17 -53.11 11.62
CA PHE A 416 56.92 -52.63 12.19
C PHE A 416 56.51 -51.37 11.42
N ALA A 417 55.24 -51.27 11.06
CA ALA A 417 54.70 -50.12 10.36
C ALA A 417 53.41 -49.62 11.04
N ASP A 418 53.26 -48.32 11.15
CA ASP A 418 51.95 -47.71 11.38
C ASP A 418 51.16 -47.76 10.06
N PRO A 419 49.83 -47.97 10.10
CA PRO A 419 49.01 -47.94 8.89
C PRO A 419 48.79 -46.49 8.45
N THR A 420 48.46 -46.26 7.17
CA THR A 420 48.05 -44.94 6.69
C THR A 420 46.94 -45.03 5.65
N TYR A 421 46.02 -44.07 5.63
CA TYR A 421 45.02 -43.96 4.57
C TYR A 421 44.72 -42.50 4.24
N THR A 422 44.39 -42.26 2.98
CA THR A 422 43.97 -40.95 2.50
C THR A 422 42.47 -40.91 2.25
N VAL A 423 41.87 -39.73 2.44
CA VAL A 423 40.50 -39.42 2.04
C VAL A 423 40.50 -38.27 1.02
N GLN A 424 39.77 -38.46 -0.07
CA GLN A 424 39.41 -37.40 -1.02
C GLN A 424 37.89 -37.24 -1.06
N LYS A 425 37.41 -36.00 -1.19
CA LYS A 425 36.02 -35.61 -1.35
C LYS A 425 35.82 -34.91 -2.70
N THR A 426 34.71 -35.20 -3.38
CA THR A 426 34.24 -34.46 -4.56
C THR A 426 32.73 -34.24 -4.49
N ALA A 427 32.24 -33.21 -5.18
CA ALA A 427 30.82 -32.93 -5.41
C ALA A 427 30.48 -33.12 -6.89
N SER A 428 29.24 -33.49 -7.21
CA SER A 428 28.80 -33.74 -8.60
C SER A 428 28.64 -32.47 -9.46
N GLN A 429 28.58 -31.30 -8.83
CA GLN A 429 28.53 -29.99 -9.50
C GLN A 429 29.47 -29.00 -8.80
N SER A 430 29.96 -27.99 -9.52
CA SER A 430 30.79 -26.90 -8.96
C SER A 430 30.01 -25.66 -8.52
N THR A 431 28.73 -25.62 -8.87
CA THR A 431 27.74 -24.56 -8.59
C THR A 431 26.37 -25.22 -8.60
N ALA A 432 25.44 -24.78 -7.76
CA ALA A 432 24.09 -25.36 -7.69
C ALA A 432 22.98 -24.36 -8.02
N LYS A 433 21.78 -24.86 -8.33
CA LYS A 433 20.52 -24.11 -8.37
C LYS A 433 19.56 -24.63 -7.28
N ALA A 434 18.69 -23.77 -6.77
CA ALA A 434 17.70 -24.15 -5.75
C ALA A 434 16.81 -25.33 -6.21
N GLY A 435 16.85 -26.45 -5.49
CA GLY A 435 16.17 -27.70 -5.86
C GLY A 435 17.03 -28.76 -6.56
N ASP A 436 18.28 -28.44 -6.94
CA ASP A 436 19.25 -29.40 -7.49
C ASP A 436 19.57 -30.52 -6.48
N THR A 437 20.07 -31.65 -6.98
CA THR A 437 20.65 -32.72 -6.16
C THR A 437 22.16 -32.76 -6.34
N ILE A 438 22.90 -32.57 -5.24
CA ILE A 438 24.35 -32.61 -5.19
C ILE A 438 24.77 -33.94 -4.57
N THR A 439 25.48 -34.76 -5.34
CA THR A 439 26.04 -36.03 -4.87
C THR A 439 27.49 -35.81 -4.45
N TYR A 440 27.78 -36.12 -3.19
CA TYR A 440 29.14 -36.14 -2.68
C TYR A 440 29.71 -37.55 -2.80
N THR A 441 30.99 -37.64 -3.17
CA THR A 441 31.75 -38.88 -3.24
C THR A 441 32.97 -38.77 -2.35
N LEU A 442 33.14 -39.73 -1.44
CA LEU A 442 34.32 -39.91 -0.61
C LEU A 442 35.10 -41.11 -1.14
N THR A 443 36.39 -40.93 -1.36
CA THR A 443 37.32 -41.98 -1.78
C THR A 443 38.31 -42.20 -0.65
N VAL A 444 38.30 -43.38 -0.05
CA VAL A 444 39.12 -43.78 1.11
C VAL A 444 40.11 -44.84 0.64
N THR A 445 41.41 -44.52 0.61
CA THR A 445 42.44 -45.41 0.04
C THR A 445 43.49 -45.74 1.09
N ASN A 446 43.79 -47.03 1.31
CA ASN A 446 44.90 -47.43 2.18
C ASN A 446 46.22 -47.20 1.43
N THR A 447 47.01 -46.25 1.93
CA THR A 447 48.30 -45.83 1.37
C THR A 447 49.49 -46.43 2.12
N GLY A 448 49.26 -47.13 3.23
CA GLY A 448 50.26 -47.74 4.07
C GLY A 448 50.62 -49.17 3.64
N GLU A 449 51.57 -49.77 4.34
CA GLU A 449 52.08 -51.12 4.04
C GLU A 449 51.35 -52.24 4.82
N VAL A 450 50.41 -51.89 5.70
CA VAL A 450 49.64 -52.82 6.54
C VAL A 450 48.14 -52.55 6.43
N ALA A 451 47.33 -53.58 6.61
CA ALA A 451 45.88 -53.52 6.41
C ALA A 451 45.12 -52.96 7.63
N TYR A 452 43.98 -52.32 7.37
CA TYR A 452 42.95 -52.07 8.38
C TYR A 452 42.04 -53.30 8.48
N THR A 453 41.81 -53.79 9.70
CA THR A 453 41.03 -55.01 9.97
C THR A 453 39.65 -54.65 10.51
N ALA A 454 38.78 -55.63 10.74
CA ALA A 454 37.48 -55.38 11.38
C ALA A 454 37.63 -54.85 12.82
N ASP A 455 38.66 -55.30 13.55
CA ASP A 455 38.93 -54.91 14.95
C ASP A 455 39.74 -53.61 15.07
N ARG A 456 40.51 -53.24 14.02
CA ARG A 456 41.24 -51.96 13.91
C ARG A 456 40.95 -51.30 12.54
N PRO A 457 39.70 -50.84 12.29
CA PRO A 457 39.25 -50.31 11.00
C PRO A 457 39.80 -48.91 10.70
N ALA A 458 39.72 -48.50 9.43
CA ALA A 458 39.82 -47.10 9.04
C ALA A 458 38.47 -46.41 9.28
N THR A 459 38.48 -45.16 9.76
CA THR A 459 37.23 -44.44 10.12
C THR A 459 37.22 -43.00 9.60
N LEU A 460 36.05 -42.46 9.30
CA LEU A 460 35.91 -41.04 9.00
C LEU A 460 34.58 -40.48 9.51
N THR A 461 34.56 -39.17 9.67
CA THR A 461 33.35 -38.38 9.93
C THR A 461 33.26 -37.25 8.91
N ASP A 462 32.09 -37.08 8.30
CA ASP A 462 31.78 -35.98 7.41
C ASP A 462 30.85 -34.99 8.12
N ASP A 463 31.25 -33.73 8.17
CA ASP A 463 30.47 -32.65 8.77
C ASP A 463 29.60 -31.99 7.70
N LEU A 464 28.29 -32.17 7.85
CA LEU A 464 27.25 -31.65 6.98
C LEU A 464 26.68 -30.32 7.50
N ALA A 465 27.23 -29.71 8.54
CA ALA A 465 26.64 -28.53 9.17
C ALA A 465 26.43 -27.37 8.18
N GLY A 466 27.49 -26.94 7.47
CA GLY A 466 27.43 -25.97 6.35
C GLY A 466 26.96 -26.62 5.04
N VAL A 467 25.90 -27.40 5.12
CA VAL A 467 25.21 -28.07 4.01
C VAL A 467 23.75 -28.27 4.39
N THR A 468 23.46 -28.58 5.67
CA THR A 468 22.10 -28.82 6.19
C THR A 468 21.23 -27.58 6.34
N ASP A 469 21.80 -26.40 6.18
CA ASP A 469 21.16 -25.08 6.14
C ASP A 469 20.71 -24.70 4.72
N ASP A 470 21.54 -24.98 3.70
CA ASP A 470 21.20 -24.80 2.28
C ASP A 470 20.47 -26.01 1.66
N ALA A 471 20.63 -27.22 2.22
CA ALA A 471 20.23 -28.48 1.58
C ALA A 471 19.70 -29.55 2.55
N THR A 472 18.81 -30.40 2.04
CA THR A 472 18.24 -31.55 2.76
C THR A 472 18.93 -32.85 2.38
N TYR A 473 19.38 -33.63 3.36
CA TYR A 473 20.02 -34.94 3.11
C TYR A 473 19.00 -35.99 2.63
N ASN A 474 19.32 -36.72 1.56
CA ASN A 474 18.40 -37.64 0.88
C ASN A 474 18.28 -39.05 1.51
N GLY A 475 19.08 -39.38 2.54
CA GLY A 475 19.01 -40.69 3.22
C GLY A 475 19.67 -41.85 2.47
N ASP A 476 20.61 -41.56 1.56
CA ASP A 476 21.14 -42.47 0.54
C ASP A 476 22.62 -42.89 0.71
N ALA A 477 23.22 -42.66 1.89
CA ALA A 477 24.61 -43.00 2.17
C ALA A 477 24.94 -44.49 1.92
N SER A 478 25.97 -44.75 1.11
CA SER A 478 26.34 -46.09 0.67
C SER A 478 27.43 -46.76 1.52
N ASN A 479 27.65 -48.06 1.28
CA ASN A 479 28.79 -48.84 1.79
C ASN A 479 29.00 -48.79 3.32
N GLY A 480 27.91 -48.82 4.07
CA GLY A 480 27.91 -48.91 5.54
C GLY A 480 28.09 -47.57 6.26
N ALA A 481 28.18 -46.46 5.53
CA ALA A 481 28.13 -45.13 6.13
C ALA A 481 26.74 -44.85 6.72
N THR A 482 26.70 -44.16 7.86
CA THR A 482 25.45 -43.80 8.56
C THR A 482 25.45 -42.33 8.91
N VAL A 483 24.28 -41.69 9.00
CA VAL A 483 24.16 -40.26 9.35
C VAL A 483 23.40 -40.11 10.66
N SER A 484 23.94 -39.33 11.59
CA SER A 484 23.33 -39.03 12.87
C SER A 484 23.47 -37.53 13.16
N GLY A 485 22.34 -36.82 13.26
CA GLY A 485 22.33 -35.37 13.20
C GLY A 485 23.00 -34.88 11.91
N ASN A 486 23.95 -33.95 12.04
CA ASN A 486 24.69 -33.38 10.90
C ASN A 486 25.99 -34.13 10.59
N THR A 487 26.23 -35.31 11.17
CA THR A 487 27.48 -36.06 10.98
C THR A 487 27.24 -37.38 10.27
N LEU A 488 27.83 -37.54 9.09
CA LEU A 488 28.00 -38.85 8.46
C LEU A 488 29.21 -39.54 9.10
N SER A 489 29.11 -40.82 9.43
CA SER A 489 30.20 -41.64 9.99
C SER A 489 30.37 -42.93 9.20
N TRP A 490 31.63 -43.30 8.93
CA TRP A 490 31.99 -44.57 8.31
C TRP A 490 33.14 -45.24 9.05
N SER A 491 33.14 -46.57 9.08
CA SER A 491 34.15 -47.42 9.71
C SER A 491 34.21 -48.76 8.96
N GLY A 492 35.40 -49.18 8.51
CA GLY A 492 35.55 -50.47 7.84
C GLY A 492 36.99 -50.98 7.69
N PRO A 493 37.17 -52.28 7.40
CA PRO A 493 38.46 -52.84 7.00
C PRO A 493 38.87 -52.33 5.60
N LEU A 494 40.17 -52.29 5.33
CA LEU A 494 40.74 -51.83 4.06
C LEU A 494 42.13 -52.44 3.85
N ALA A 495 42.28 -53.34 2.87
CA ALA A 495 43.57 -53.99 2.61
C ALA A 495 44.58 -53.01 1.98
N VAL A 496 45.84 -53.42 1.88
CA VAL A 496 46.93 -52.58 1.34
C VAL A 496 46.66 -52.23 -0.13
N GLY A 497 46.57 -50.94 -0.44
CA GLY A 497 46.23 -50.43 -1.78
C GLY A 497 44.74 -50.48 -2.15
N ASP A 498 43.87 -51.07 -1.32
CA ASP A 498 42.43 -51.05 -1.56
C ASP A 498 41.85 -49.63 -1.43
N THR A 499 40.74 -49.41 -2.13
CA THR A 499 39.99 -48.15 -2.09
C THR A 499 38.51 -48.41 -1.89
N GLN A 500 37.95 -47.85 -0.82
CA GLN A 500 36.52 -47.81 -0.58
C GLN A 500 35.94 -46.47 -1.05
N THR A 501 34.90 -46.52 -1.87
CA THR A 501 34.11 -45.34 -2.23
C THR A 501 32.84 -45.28 -1.39
N ILE A 502 32.49 -44.10 -0.87
CA ILE A 502 31.23 -43.82 -0.18
C ILE A 502 30.54 -42.70 -0.96
N THR A 503 29.24 -42.82 -1.16
CA THR A 503 28.43 -41.83 -1.89
C THR A 503 27.19 -41.49 -1.09
N TYR A 504 26.81 -40.22 -1.09
CA TYR A 504 25.57 -39.72 -0.52
C TYR A 504 25.15 -38.44 -1.24
N SER A 505 23.89 -38.02 -1.13
CA SER A 505 23.42 -36.81 -1.79
C SER A 505 22.54 -35.93 -0.90
N VAL A 506 22.58 -34.65 -1.20
CA VAL A 506 21.70 -33.63 -0.62
C VAL A 506 20.91 -32.96 -1.74
N LYS A 507 19.71 -32.51 -1.43
CA LYS A 507 18.87 -31.71 -2.31
C LYS A 507 18.80 -30.28 -1.78
N VAL A 508 19.29 -29.33 -2.57
CA VAL A 508 19.25 -27.89 -2.25
C VAL A 508 17.81 -27.47 -2.00
N ILE A 509 17.57 -26.71 -0.93
CA ILE A 509 16.24 -26.25 -0.55
C ILE A 509 15.75 -25.24 -1.62
N ASN A 510 14.44 -25.12 -1.79
CA ASN A 510 13.83 -24.14 -2.71
C ASN A 510 12.59 -23.52 -2.05
N PRO A 511 12.58 -22.22 -1.72
CA PRO A 511 13.71 -21.29 -1.83
C PRO A 511 14.84 -21.67 -0.86
N ASP A 512 16.07 -21.30 -1.19
CA ASP A 512 17.21 -21.48 -0.31
C ASP A 512 17.17 -20.46 0.86
N THR A 513 17.77 -20.82 2.00
CA THR A 513 17.67 -20.05 3.27
C THR A 513 18.92 -20.05 4.16
N GLY A 514 20.00 -20.76 3.79
CA GLY A 514 21.26 -20.76 4.53
C GLY A 514 22.18 -19.60 4.14
N ASP A 515 23.45 -19.89 3.85
CA ASP A 515 24.44 -18.90 3.41
C ASP A 515 24.77 -18.95 1.90
N HIS A 516 24.14 -19.88 1.16
CA HIS A 516 24.27 -20.09 -0.28
C HIS A 516 25.64 -20.66 -0.74
N ASP A 517 26.38 -21.36 0.13
CA ASP A 517 27.48 -22.26 -0.25
C ASP A 517 27.50 -23.55 0.57
N LEU A 518 27.30 -24.70 -0.09
CA LEU A 518 27.32 -26.03 0.52
C LEU A 518 28.75 -26.49 0.87
N ALA A 519 29.37 -25.81 1.84
CA ALA A 519 30.70 -25.99 2.41
C ALA A 519 30.82 -27.29 3.24
N ASN A 520 31.00 -28.40 2.54
CA ASN A 520 30.96 -29.75 3.08
C ASN A 520 32.37 -30.31 3.38
N LYS A 521 32.62 -30.81 4.60
CA LYS A 521 33.98 -31.17 5.08
C LYS A 521 34.09 -32.57 5.70
N VAL A 522 34.83 -33.44 5.02
CA VAL A 522 35.21 -34.76 5.57
C VAL A 522 36.44 -34.66 6.46
N THR A 523 36.51 -35.50 7.48
CA THR A 523 37.61 -35.58 8.43
C THR A 523 37.95 -37.05 8.68
N PRO A 524 39.15 -37.53 8.31
CA PRO A 524 39.64 -38.84 8.75
C PRO A 524 39.75 -38.86 10.29
N THR A 525 39.25 -39.92 10.94
CA THR A 525 39.23 -40.03 12.41
C THR A 525 40.01 -41.22 12.96
N GLY A 526 40.49 -42.11 12.08
CA GLY A 526 41.23 -43.31 12.44
C GLY A 526 42.75 -43.09 12.50
N GLU A 527 43.42 -44.04 13.13
CA GLU A 527 44.89 -44.16 13.17
C GLU A 527 45.47 -44.07 11.74
N GLY A 528 46.35 -43.10 11.48
CA GLY A 528 47.01 -42.92 10.18
C GLY A 528 46.18 -42.21 9.09
N GLY A 529 45.03 -41.65 9.41
CA GLY A 529 44.16 -40.96 8.45
C GLY A 529 44.63 -39.55 8.06
N SER A 530 44.63 -39.23 6.76
CA SER A 530 44.90 -37.89 6.23
C SER A 530 44.04 -37.54 5.00
N CYS A 531 44.12 -36.30 4.53
CA CYS A 531 43.54 -35.91 3.24
C CYS A 531 44.50 -36.28 2.10
N ALA A 532 43.97 -36.68 0.93
CA ALA A 532 44.77 -37.10 -0.22
C ALA A 532 45.75 -36.02 -0.69
N THR A 533 45.31 -34.77 -0.74
CA THR A 533 46.17 -33.58 -0.65
C THR A 533 45.48 -32.53 0.22
N ASP A 534 46.19 -31.48 0.63
CA ASP A 534 45.57 -30.36 1.34
C ASP A 534 44.40 -29.78 0.54
N GLY A 535 43.32 -29.42 1.24
CA GLY A 535 42.07 -28.95 0.66
C GLY A 535 41.13 -30.04 0.13
N THR A 536 41.59 -31.23 -0.30
CA THR A 536 40.71 -32.22 -0.95
C THR A 536 39.73 -32.94 -0.02
N CYS A 537 39.72 -32.61 1.27
CA CYS A 537 38.68 -33.03 2.20
C CYS A 537 37.48 -32.06 2.26
N ILE A 538 37.57 -30.90 1.59
CA ILE A 538 36.54 -29.85 1.62
C ILE A 538 36.02 -29.64 0.19
N THR A 539 34.71 -29.49 0.06
CA THR A 539 34.07 -29.08 -1.19
C THR A 539 33.13 -27.92 -0.90
N HIS A 540 33.33 -26.82 -1.63
CA HIS A 540 32.38 -25.72 -1.73
C HIS A 540 31.52 -25.91 -2.99
N THR A 541 30.27 -25.49 -2.96
CA THR A 541 29.34 -25.59 -4.10
C THR A 541 28.33 -24.42 -4.01
N PRO A 542 28.75 -23.21 -4.41
CA PRO A 542 27.93 -22.01 -4.26
C PRO A 542 26.62 -22.09 -5.06
N VAL A 543 25.54 -21.60 -4.45
CA VAL A 543 24.20 -21.59 -5.01
C VAL A 543 23.97 -20.32 -5.82
N ALA A 544 23.36 -20.47 -7.00
CA ALA A 544 22.88 -19.38 -7.83
C ALA A 544 21.44 -19.03 -7.45
N GLU A 545 21.22 -17.83 -6.91
CA GLU A 545 19.89 -17.23 -6.72
C GLU A 545 19.92 -15.73 -7.01
N TYR A 546 18.88 -15.21 -7.66
CA TYR A 546 18.59 -13.78 -7.67
C TYR A 546 17.16 -13.50 -7.22
N THR A 547 16.95 -12.38 -6.55
CA THR A 547 15.65 -11.91 -6.11
C THR A 547 15.09 -10.83 -7.02
N LEU A 548 13.77 -10.87 -7.24
CA LEU A 548 12.99 -9.79 -7.85
C LEU A 548 12.14 -9.08 -6.78
N SER A 549 12.16 -7.75 -6.83
CA SER A 549 11.16 -6.90 -6.19
C SER A 549 10.68 -5.81 -7.16
N LYS A 550 9.43 -5.38 -6.99
CA LYS A 550 8.75 -4.41 -7.83
C LYS A 550 8.08 -3.36 -6.94
N SER A 551 8.16 -2.10 -7.36
CA SER A 551 7.48 -0.98 -6.70
C SER A 551 6.87 -0.04 -7.74
N ALA A 552 5.69 0.48 -7.46
CA ALA A 552 5.11 1.61 -8.20
C ALA A 552 5.44 2.94 -7.48
N SER A 553 5.48 4.05 -8.21
CA SER A 553 5.71 5.40 -7.68
C SER A 553 4.58 5.95 -6.82
N ALA A 554 3.39 5.35 -6.88
CA ALA A 554 2.20 5.75 -6.15
C ALA A 554 1.43 4.52 -5.62
N THR A 555 0.74 4.68 -4.50
CA THR A 555 -0.15 3.66 -3.89
C THR A 555 -1.60 3.75 -4.36
N SER A 556 -1.92 4.76 -5.16
CA SER A 556 -3.21 5.02 -5.81
C SER A 556 -3.00 6.10 -6.86
N ALA A 557 -3.74 6.06 -7.97
CA ALA A 557 -3.64 7.04 -9.05
C ALA A 557 -5.00 7.64 -9.41
N THR A 558 -5.01 8.70 -10.20
CA THR A 558 -6.21 9.32 -10.79
C THR A 558 -6.01 9.52 -12.30
N PRO A 559 -7.09 9.68 -13.10
CA PRO A 559 -6.99 9.91 -14.54
C PRO A 559 -6.07 11.07 -14.91
N GLY A 560 -5.03 10.78 -15.71
CA GLY A 560 -3.95 11.71 -16.08
C GLY A 560 -2.65 11.59 -15.27
N ASP A 561 -2.63 10.87 -14.14
CA ASP A 561 -1.41 10.64 -13.37
C ASP A 561 -0.42 9.73 -14.11
N THR A 562 0.89 9.93 -13.87
CA THR A 562 1.96 9.05 -14.36
C THR A 562 2.44 8.11 -13.26
N VAL A 563 2.29 6.81 -13.48
CA VAL A 563 2.75 5.74 -12.57
C VAL A 563 4.02 5.12 -13.14
N THR A 564 5.13 5.29 -12.44
CA THR A 564 6.43 4.68 -12.78
C THR A 564 6.59 3.39 -11.98
N TYR A 565 6.92 2.30 -12.66
CA TYR A 565 7.32 1.05 -12.06
C TYR A 565 8.84 0.97 -11.97
N THR A 566 9.33 0.30 -10.94
CA THR A 566 10.74 -0.04 -10.77
C THR A 566 10.82 -1.52 -10.42
N VAL A 567 11.47 -2.32 -11.27
CA VAL A 567 11.87 -3.69 -10.96
C VAL A 567 13.34 -3.64 -10.49
N THR A 568 13.60 -4.14 -9.29
CA THR A 568 14.97 -4.38 -8.81
C THR A 568 15.28 -5.86 -8.98
N VAL A 569 16.33 -6.17 -9.74
CA VAL A 569 16.94 -7.51 -9.82
C VAL A 569 18.19 -7.49 -8.96
N ARG A 570 18.29 -8.37 -7.96
CA ARG A 570 19.45 -8.46 -7.05
C ARG A 570 19.98 -9.88 -7.00
N ASN A 571 21.28 -10.06 -7.27
CA ASN A 571 21.94 -11.34 -7.04
C ASN A 571 22.08 -11.56 -5.52
N THR A 572 21.57 -12.67 -5.02
CA THR A 572 21.55 -13.02 -3.59
C THR A 572 22.38 -14.25 -3.27
N GLY A 573 22.52 -15.18 -4.22
CA GLY A 573 23.43 -16.31 -4.12
C GLY A 573 24.89 -15.94 -4.39
N GLN A 574 25.78 -16.94 -4.29
CA GLN A 574 27.22 -16.78 -4.42
C GLN A 574 27.77 -16.98 -5.85
N VAL A 575 26.89 -17.14 -6.85
CA VAL A 575 27.27 -17.33 -8.27
C VAL A 575 26.96 -16.07 -9.10
N ALA A 576 27.93 -15.60 -9.90
CA ALA A 576 27.73 -14.46 -10.79
C ALA A 576 26.97 -14.84 -12.07
N TYR A 577 25.94 -14.06 -12.43
CA TYR A 577 25.22 -14.17 -13.70
C TYR A 577 26.03 -13.52 -14.82
N THR A 578 26.10 -14.18 -15.98
CA THR A 578 26.97 -13.82 -17.10
C THR A 578 26.17 -13.61 -18.38
N ALA A 579 26.76 -13.00 -19.41
CA ALA A 579 26.08 -12.82 -20.71
C ALA A 579 25.66 -14.15 -21.38
N THR A 580 26.24 -15.28 -20.97
CA THR A 580 25.90 -16.64 -21.44
C THR A 580 24.98 -17.43 -20.51
N ASN A 581 24.85 -17.01 -19.25
CA ASN A 581 23.88 -17.52 -18.28
C ASN A 581 23.35 -16.33 -17.43
N PRO A 582 22.45 -15.51 -18.00
CA PRO A 582 22.00 -14.25 -17.42
C PRO A 582 20.88 -14.43 -16.40
N ALA A 583 20.74 -13.47 -15.48
CA ALA A 583 19.49 -13.29 -14.73
C ALA A 583 18.45 -12.72 -15.69
N SER A 584 17.18 -13.11 -15.57
CA SER A 584 16.14 -12.68 -16.52
C SER A 584 14.74 -12.60 -15.92
N PHE A 585 13.88 -11.77 -16.49
CA PHE A 585 12.47 -11.73 -16.11
C PHE A 585 11.54 -11.31 -17.26
N SER A 586 10.25 -11.60 -17.04
CA SER A 586 9.12 -11.18 -17.86
C SER A 586 8.10 -10.45 -16.99
N ASP A 587 7.54 -9.36 -17.48
CA ASP A 587 6.52 -8.54 -16.82
C ASP A 587 5.28 -8.50 -17.73
N ASP A 588 4.12 -8.91 -17.22
CA ASP A 588 2.86 -8.84 -17.97
C ASP A 588 2.17 -7.51 -17.67
N LEU A 589 2.06 -6.68 -18.71
CA LEU A 589 1.51 -5.33 -18.67
C LEU A 589 0.01 -5.31 -19.02
N SER A 590 -0.61 -6.45 -19.32
CA SER A 590 -1.99 -6.52 -19.84
C SER A 590 -3.01 -5.86 -18.91
N ALA A 591 -2.94 -6.11 -17.60
CA ALA A 591 -3.77 -5.48 -16.56
C ALA A 591 -3.21 -4.12 -16.07
N VAL A 592 -2.48 -3.43 -16.95
CA VAL A 592 -2.09 -2.01 -16.84
C VAL A 592 -2.50 -1.28 -18.12
N THR A 593 -2.41 -1.94 -19.28
CA THR A 593 -2.68 -1.37 -20.61
C THR A 593 -4.15 -1.09 -20.94
N ASP A 594 -5.10 -1.58 -20.14
CA ASP A 594 -6.54 -1.30 -20.31
C ASP A 594 -6.96 0.01 -19.63
N ASP A 595 -6.39 0.30 -18.45
CA ASP A 595 -6.60 1.54 -17.70
C ASP A 595 -5.58 2.66 -18.04
N ALA A 596 -4.40 2.33 -18.57
CA ALA A 596 -3.31 3.28 -18.77
C ALA A 596 -2.50 3.05 -20.06
N THR A 597 -1.92 4.13 -20.60
CA THR A 597 -1.07 4.12 -21.80
C THR A 597 0.41 4.08 -21.44
N TYR A 598 1.19 3.19 -22.06
CA TYR A 598 2.63 3.04 -21.85
C TYR A 598 3.45 4.18 -22.51
N ASN A 599 4.45 4.73 -21.78
CA ASN A 599 5.25 5.87 -22.23
C ASN A 599 6.42 5.54 -23.17
N GLY A 600 6.77 4.26 -23.37
CA GLY A 600 7.88 3.88 -24.26
C GLY A 600 9.28 4.11 -23.68
N ASP A 601 9.39 4.16 -22.35
CA ASP A 601 10.52 4.70 -21.59
C ASP A 601 11.37 3.65 -20.83
N ALA A 602 11.15 2.35 -21.05
CA ALA A 602 11.89 1.27 -20.39
C ALA A 602 13.42 1.39 -20.57
N ASP A 603 14.13 1.38 -19.43
CA ASP A 603 15.59 1.60 -19.38
C ASP A 603 16.41 0.29 -19.27
N ASN A 604 17.73 0.44 -19.07
CA ASN A 604 18.67 -0.64 -18.71
C ASN A 604 18.66 -1.91 -19.60
N GLY A 605 18.27 -1.74 -20.87
CA GLY A 605 18.22 -2.83 -21.86
C GLY A 605 16.97 -3.71 -21.78
N ALA A 606 15.97 -3.34 -20.96
CA ALA A 606 14.66 -3.98 -21.00
C ALA A 606 13.93 -3.62 -22.31
N THR A 607 13.09 -4.54 -22.81
CA THR A 607 12.37 -4.36 -24.07
C THR A 607 10.91 -4.75 -23.93
N VAL A 608 10.02 -3.95 -24.52
CA VAL A 608 8.57 -4.22 -24.55
C VAL A 608 8.16 -4.73 -25.92
N SER A 609 7.44 -5.85 -25.96
CA SER A 609 6.90 -6.45 -27.18
C SER A 609 5.46 -6.88 -26.93
N GLY A 610 4.50 -6.22 -27.61
CA GLY A 610 3.09 -6.32 -27.23
C GLY A 610 2.87 -5.83 -25.80
N ASN A 611 2.21 -6.64 -24.98
CA ASN A 611 1.91 -6.35 -23.58
C ASN A 611 2.95 -6.98 -22.62
N THR A 612 4.14 -7.38 -23.09
CA THR A 612 5.15 -8.02 -22.25
C THR A 612 6.46 -7.21 -22.25
N LEU A 613 6.92 -6.83 -21.06
CA LEU A 613 8.28 -6.30 -20.85
C LEU A 613 9.21 -7.46 -20.50
N THR A 614 10.39 -7.51 -21.11
CA THR A 614 11.39 -8.55 -20.86
C THR A 614 12.76 -7.94 -20.62
N TRP A 615 13.53 -8.55 -19.72
CA TRP A 615 14.92 -8.20 -19.45
C TRP A 615 15.77 -9.45 -19.25
N SER A 616 17.03 -9.39 -19.67
CA SER A 616 18.01 -10.46 -19.52
C SER A 616 19.42 -9.87 -19.52
N GLY A 617 20.21 -10.13 -18.48
CA GLY A 617 21.56 -9.56 -18.36
C GLY A 617 22.48 -10.21 -17.31
N PRO A 618 23.79 -9.90 -17.37
CA PRO A 618 24.75 -10.29 -16.34
C PRO A 618 24.52 -9.51 -15.03
N LEU A 619 24.90 -10.11 -13.91
CA LEU A 619 24.77 -9.52 -12.57
C LEU A 619 25.78 -10.19 -11.63
N ALA A 620 26.76 -9.45 -11.10
CA ALA A 620 27.78 -10.03 -10.21
C ALA A 620 27.19 -10.41 -8.84
N VAL A 621 27.97 -11.10 -8.01
CA VAL A 621 27.54 -11.52 -6.66
C VAL A 621 27.24 -10.29 -5.80
N GLY A 622 26.05 -10.25 -5.19
CA GLY A 622 25.57 -9.13 -4.36
C GLY A 622 25.09 -7.88 -5.12
N ASP A 623 25.39 -7.74 -6.42
CA ASP A 623 24.98 -6.60 -7.24
C ASP A 623 23.46 -6.48 -7.37
N SER A 624 22.99 -5.26 -7.67
CA SER A 624 21.60 -4.97 -7.97
C SER A 624 21.47 -4.02 -9.15
N ILE A 625 20.60 -4.37 -10.11
CA ILE A 625 20.19 -3.48 -11.20
C ILE A 625 18.72 -3.08 -10.99
N LYS A 626 18.40 -1.83 -11.32
CA LYS A 626 17.03 -1.31 -11.29
C LYS A 626 16.62 -0.98 -12.71
N ILE A 627 15.46 -1.48 -13.11
CA ILE A 627 14.83 -1.22 -14.40
C ILE A 627 13.57 -0.40 -14.15
N THR A 628 13.46 0.76 -14.80
CA THR A 628 12.32 1.67 -14.67
C THR A 628 11.58 1.85 -15.99
N TYR A 629 10.25 2.04 -15.89
CA TYR A 629 9.33 2.28 -17.01
C TYR A 629 8.01 2.86 -16.48
N SER A 630 7.23 3.59 -17.28
CA SER A 630 6.04 4.30 -16.79
C SER A 630 4.83 4.31 -17.72
N PHE A 631 3.67 4.59 -17.10
CA PHE A 631 2.34 4.59 -17.72
C PHE A 631 1.57 5.85 -17.31
N VAL A 632 0.78 6.42 -18.22
CA VAL A 632 -0.18 7.52 -17.93
C VAL A 632 -1.59 6.95 -17.84
N VAL A 633 -2.29 7.19 -16.74
CA VAL A 633 -3.69 6.74 -16.56
C VAL A 633 -4.60 7.43 -17.58
N ASN A 634 -5.42 6.65 -18.28
CA ASN A 634 -6.29 7.14 -19.35
C ASN A 634 -7.33 8.15 -18.80
N GLN A 635 -7.78 9.10 -19.63
CA GLN A 635 -8.77 10.10 -19.23
C GLN A 635 -9.77 10.39 -20.38
N PRO A 636 -11.05 9.96 -20.27
CA PRO A 636 -11.61 9.09 -19.25
C PRO A 636 -10.98 7.69 -19.27
N ASP A 637 -10.99 7.04 -18.12
CA ASP A 637 -10.52 5.67 -17.95
C ASP A 637 -11.69 4.67 -18.12
N THR A 638 -11.46 3.57 -18.86
CA THR A 638 -12.49 2.58 -19.26
C THR A 638 -12.18 1.12 -18.90
N GLY A 639 -11.01 0.79 -18.34
CA GLY A 639 -10.67 -0.58 -17.88
C GLY A 639 -11.24 -0.94 -16.50
N ASP A 640 -10.58 -1.82 -15.73
CA ASP A 640 -11.09 -2.30 -14.43
C ASP A 640 -10.88 -1.35 -13.21
N LYS A 641 -10.16 -0.25 -13.42
CA LYS A 641 -9.75 0.77 -12.42
C LYS A 641 -8.65 0.28 -11.45
N ARG A 642 -7.76 -0.61 -11.87
CA ARG A 642 -6.58 -1.11 -11.12
C ARG A 642 -5.41 -1.35 -12.07
N LEU A 643 -4.31 -0.63 -11.85
CA LEU A 643 -3.04 -0.99 -12.48
C LEU A 643 -2.41 -2.17 -11.73
N ASN A 644 -2.74 -3.39 -12.16
CA ASN A 644 -2.20 -4.64 -11.65
C ASN A 644 -1.00 -5.05 -12.49
N ASN A 645 0.21 -4.95 -11.93
CA ASN A 645 1.45 -5.15 -12.67
C ASN A 645 2.35 -6.13 -11.91
N ALA A 646 2.75 -7.23 -12.54
CA ALA A 646 3.37 -8.37 -11.85
C ALA A 646 4.57 -8.97 -12.59
N VAL A 647 5.77 -8.79 -12.03
CA VAL A 647 7.01 -9.31 -12.62
C VAL A 647 7.23 -10.77 -12.22
N THR A 648 7.67 -11.59 -13.17
CA THR A 648 7.93 -13.02 -12.99
C THR A 648 9.35 -13.37 -13.45
N PRO A 649 10.18 -14.04 -12.61
CA PRO A 649 11.50 -14.48 -13.03
C PRO A 649 11.42 -15.55 -14.13
N THR A 650 12.32 -15.51 -15.11
CA THR A 650 12.33 -16.46 -16.25
C THR A 650 13.47 -17.49 -16.23
N ASP A 651 14.49 -17.35 -15.38
CA ASP A 651 15.40 -18.46 -15.03
C ASP A 651 14.94 -19.10 -13.70
N PRO A 652 15.03 -20.44 -13.53
CA PRO A 652 14.64 -21.12 -12.29
C PRO A 652 15.39 -20.70 -11.01
N THR A 653 16.51 -20.00 -11.12
CA THR A 653 17.23 -19.38 -9.98
C THR A 653 16.65 -18.03 -9.55
N GLY A 654 15.66 -17.53 -10.28
CA GLY A 654 14.98 -16.30 -9.96
C GLY A 654 13.86 -16.52 -8.94
N ARG A 655 13.97 -15.87 -7.78
CA ARG A 655 12.96 -15.89 -6.73
C ARG A 655 12.18 -14.59 -6.69
N CYS A 656 10.87 -14.68 -6.56
CA CYS A 656 10.06 -13.52 -6.23
C CYS A 656 10.09 -13.20 -4.73
N VAL A 657 10.36 -11.94 -4.37
CA VAL A 657 10.22 -11.43 -2.99
C VAL A 657 8.97 -10.57 -2.84
N ALA A 658 8.77 -9.62 -3.75
CA ALA A 658 7.61 -8.72 -3.76
C ALA A 658 7.39 -8.18 -5.18
N CYS A 659 6.77 -8.99 -6.04
CA CYS A 659 6.79 -8.75 -7.50
C CYS A 659 5.48 -8.20 -8.09
N GLY A 660 4.39 -8.26 -7.33
CA GLY A 660 3.12 -7.66 -7.70
C GLY A 660 3.00 -6.25 -7.12
N THR A 661 2.49 -5.32 -7.93
CA THR A 661 2.04 -4.00 -7.51
C THR A 661 0.61 -3.79 -7.99
N GLU A 662 -0.29 -3.44 -7.07
CA GLU A 662 -1.66 -3.00 -7.36
C GLU A 662 -1.72 -1.48 -7.09
N VAL A 663 -2.02 -0.68 -8.12
CA VAL A 663 -2.28 0.75 -7.98
C VAL A 663 -3.75 1.01 -8.34
N PRO A 664 -4.66 1.05 -7.35
CA PRO A 664 -6.07 1.30 -7.61
C PRO A 664 -6.31 2.74 -8.06
N ILE A 665 -7.25 2.92 -8.99
CA ILE A 665 -7.53 4.23 -9.59
C ILE A 665 -8.74 4.87 -8.91
N GLY A 666 -8.57 6.09 -8.43
CA GLY A 666 -9.64 6.92 -7.87
C GLY A 666 -10.35 7.70 -8.97
N THR A 667 -11.65 7.45 -9.14
CA THR A 667 -12.51 8.20 -10.05
C THR A 667 -13.80 8.58 -9.33
N TYR A 668 -14.48 9.64 -9.76
CA TYR A 668 -15.79 9.98 -9.23
C TYR A 668 -16.69 10.58 -10.30
N THR A 669 -18.00 10.41 -10.12
CA THR A 669 -19.04 11.09 -10.88
C THR A 669 -19.78 12.09 -10.02
N ILE A 670 -20.36 13.11 -10.65
CA ILE A 670 -21.28 14.06 -10.01
C ILE A 670 -22.61 14.04 -10.76
N ASP A 671 -23.69 13.88 -9.99
CA ASP A 671 -25.07 14.01 -10.45
C ASP A 671 -25.74 15.18 -9.72
N LYS A 672 -26.41 16.08 -10.45
CA LYS A 672 -27.08 17.28 -9.94
C LYS A 672 -28.57 17.23 -10.25
N SER A 673 -29.40 17.35 -9.23
CA SER A 673 -30.85 17.38 -9.33
C SER A 673 -31.45 18.61 -8.62
N VAL A 674 -32.71 18.92 -8.93
CA VAL A 674 -33.49 20.02 -8.34
C VAL A 674 -34.87 19.50 -7.92
N ASP A 675 -35.40 19.99 -6.81
CA ASP A 675 -36.69 19.55 -6.25
C ASP A 675 -37.92 19.98 -7.07
N LYS A 676 -37.78 21.04 -7.88
CA LYS A 676 -38.84 21.64 -8.70
C LYS A 676 -38.30 22.02 -10.08
N ALA A 677 -38.97 21.59 -11.14
CA ALA A 677 -38.69 22.06 -12.51
C ALA A 677 -39.33 23.42 -12.83
N THR A 678 -40.34 23.85 -12.07
CA THR A 678 -40.96 25.19 -12.20
C THR A 678 -41.33 25.75 -10.83
N ALA A 679 -41.22 27.05 -10.63
CA ALA A 679 -41.47 27.74 -9.35
C ALA A 679 -42.40 28.97 -9.50
N VAL A 680 -42.96 29.48 -8.39
CA VAL A 680 -43.63 30.80 -8.31
C VAL A 680 -42.82 31.77 -7.44
N SER A 681 -43.05 33.07 -7.53
CA SER A 681 -42.46 34.03 -6.57
C SER A 681 -42.76 33.62 -5.12
N GLY A 682 -41.72 33.50 -4.29
CA GLY A 682 -41.81 33.01 -2.90
C GLY A 682 -41.59 31.50 -2.73
N ASP A 683 -41.47 30.71 -3.81
CA ASP A 683 -41.07 29.31 -3.69
C ASP A 683 -39.61 29.19 -3.21
N LYS A 684 -39.38 28.24 -2.28
CA LYS A 684 -38.06 27.66 -2.06
C LYS A 684 -37.76 26.64 -3.16
N VAL A 685 -36.60 26.74 -3.80
CA VAL A 685 -36.07 25.78 -4.78
C VAL A 685 -34.79 25.18 -4.21
N THR A 686 -34.68 23.85 -4.21
CA THR A 686 -33.60 23.10 -3.53
C THR A 686 -32.84 22.24 -4.53
N TRP A 687 -31.52 22.37 -4.57
CA TRP A 687 -30.64 21.53 -5.37
C TRP A 687 -29.97 20.48 -4.51
N THR A 688 -29.77 19.30 -5.11
CA THR A 688 -29.08 18.17 -4.51
C THR A 688 -27.97 17.71 -5.47
N VAL A 689 -26.73 17.77 -4.99
CA VAL A 689 -25.53 17.30 -5.68
C VAL A 689 -25.09 16.00 -5.05
N THR A 690 -24.95 14.93 -5.81
CA THR A 690 -24.44 13.64 -5.32
C THR A 690 -23.10 13.35 -5.99
N VAL A 691 -22.05 13.37 -5.18
CA VAL A 691 -20.68 12.98 -5.56
C VAL A 691 -20.49 11.51 -5.20
N THR A 692 -20.24 10.66 -6.20
CA THR A 692 -20.07 9.21 -6.03
C THR A 692 -18.65 8.81 -6.40
N ASN A 693 -17.91 8.18 -5.48
CA ASN A 693 -16.65 7.55 -5.85
C ASN A 693 -16.92 6.25 -6.63
N THR A 694 -16.50 6.25 -7.90
CA THR A 694 -16.67 5.17 -8.88
C THR A 694 -15.37 4.40 -9.15
N GLY A 695 -14.28 4.73 -8.46
CA GLY A 695 -12.98 4.07 -8.58
C GLY A 695 -12.71 3.07 -7.44
N ASN A 696 -11.57 2.38 -7.55
CA ASN A 696 -11.07 1.45 -6.55
C ASN A 696 -10.19 2.12 -5.46
N ALA A 697 -9.92 3.43 -5.54
CA ALA A 697 -9.19 4.19 -4.52
C ALA A 697 -10.02 5.35 -3.96
N ALA A 698 -9.71 5.79 -2.73
CA ALA A 698 -10.26 7.03 -2.19
C ALA A 698 -9.78 8.24 -3.01
N VAL A 699 -10.70 9.10 -3.44
CA VAL A 699 -10.41 10.15 -4.45
C VAL A 699 -10.69 11.54 -3.89
N ALA A 700 -9.81 12.50 -4.19
CA ALA A 700 -10.02 13.90 -3.87
C ALA A 700 -11.04 14.52 -4.84
N ALA A 701 -12.32 14.49 -4.46
CA ALA A 701 -13.40 15.05 -5.25
C ALA A 701 -13.56 16.55 -4.96
N THR A 702 -13.80 17.33 -6.01
CA THR A 702 -13.98 18.78 -5.92
C THR A 702 -15.09 19.25 -6.85
N PHE A 703 -15.81 20.30 -6.47
CA PHE A 703 -16.70 21.00 -7.39
C PHE A 703 -16.81 22.49 -7.07
N SER A 704 -17.12 23.28 -8.09
CA SER A 704 -17.54 24.67 -7.98
C SER A 704 -18.89 24.86 -8.67
N ASP A 705 -19.81 25.53 -8.00
CA ASP A 705 -21.17 25.84 -8.48
C ASP A 705 -21.31 27.36 -8.55
N ASP A 706 -21.65 27.92 -9.71
CA ASP A 706 -21.81 29.37 -9.87
C ASP A 706 -23.30 29.75 -9.85
N LEU A 707 -23.75 30.36 -8.75
CA LEU A 707 -25.14 30.77 -8.58
C LEU A 707 -25.46 32.10 -9.30
N GLY A 708 -24.56 32.62 -10.15
CA GLY A 708 -24.74 33.89 -10.85
C GLY A 708 -25.96 33.98 -11.77
N GLN A 709 -26.53 32.84 -12.21
CA GLN A 709 -27.80 32.75 -12.98
C GLN A 709 -28.96 32.17 -12.13
N VAL A 710 -28.82 32.26 -10.81
CA VAL A 710 -29.84 31.96 -9.79
C VAL A 710 -30.13 33.20 -8.94
N LEU A 711 -29.09 34.00 -8.67
CA LEU A 711 -29.10 35.14 -7.75
C LEU A 711 -29.79 36.41 -8.29
N ASP A 712 -30.13 36.44 -9.57
CA ASP A 712 -30.94 37.50 -10.20
C ASP A 712 -32.45 37.28 -9.97
N ASP A 713 -32.91 36.02 -10.02
CA ASP A 713 -34.32 35.66 -9.77
C ASP A 713 -34.61 35.31 -8.30
N ALA A 714 -33.62 34.82 -7.55
CA ALA A 714 -33.83 34.21 -6.24
C ALA A 714 -32.74 34.58 -5.22
N THR A 715 -33.14 34.77 -3.97
CA THR A 715 -32.19 34.99 -2.86
C THR A 715 -31.66 33.65 -2.34
N TYR A 716 -30.34 33.44 -2.36
CA TYR A 716 -29.71 32.25 -1.79
C TYR A 716 -29.91 32.16 -0.26
N ASN A 717 -30.44 31.05 0.22
CA ASN A 717 -30.91 30.90 1.61
C ASN A 717 -29.78 30.66 2.63
N SER A 718 -28.51 30.61 2.21
CA SER A 718 -27.36 30.34 3.07
C SER A 718 -27.42 28.99 3.82
N ASP A 719 -28.12 28.00 3.25
CA ASP A 719 -28.39 26.69 3.88
C ASP A 719 -27.61 25.51 3.25
N ALA A 720 -26.52 25.79 2.53
CA ALA A 720 -25.68 24.74 1.97
C ALA A 720 -25.06 23.82 3.03
N LYS A 721 -25.31 22.52 2.89
CA LYS A 721 -24.86 21.46 3.79
C LYS A 721 -24.41 20.25 2.98
N ALA A 722 -23.25 19.70 3.31
CA ALA A 722 -22.81 18.38 2.83
C ALA A 722 -23.06 17.29 3.88
N THR A 723 -23.17 16.02 3.46
CA THR A 723 -23.09 14.87 4.38
C THR A 723 -21.68 14.62 4.89
N ALA A 724 -20.64 15.07 4.15
CA ALA A 724 -19.24 15.05 4.56
C ALA A 724 -18.46 16.24 3.95
N GLY A 725 -17.42 16.71 4.65
CA GLY A 725 -16.69 17.93 4.28
C GLY A 725 -17.48 19.21 4.58
N VAL A 726 -16.94 20.36 4.15
CA VAL A 726 -17.56 21.69 4.34
C VAL A 726 -17.79 22.32 2.97
N VAL A 727 -18.96 22.91 2.76
CA VAL A 727 -19.25 23.75 1.58
C VAL A 727 -18.91 25.18 1.93
N SER A 728 -18.05 25.83 1.16
CA SER A 728 -17.79 27.27 1.28
C SER A 728 -18.64 28.05 0.28
N TYR A 729 -19.15 29.20 0.71
CA TYR A 729 -19.82 30.17 -0.16
C TYR A 729 -19.02 31.47 -0.22
N THR A 730 -18.52 31.79 -1.41
CA THR A 730 -17.87 33.07 -1.72
C THR A 730 -18.59 33.63 -2.94
N ALA A 731 -19.56 34.52 -2.68
CA ALA A 731 -20.55 34.96 -3.67
C ALA A 731 -19.92 35.36 -5.03
N PRO A 732 -20.46 34.86 -6.16
CA PRO A 732 -21.67 34.04 -6.32
C PRO A 732 -21.46 32.52 -6.15
N LYS A 733 -20.25 32.05 -5.82
CA LYS A 733 -19.87 30.64 -5.95
C LYS A 733 -20.01 29.84 -4.66
N LEU A 734 -20.58 28.64 -4.79
CA LEU A 734 -20.36 27.53 -3.87
C LEU A 734 -19.12 26.75 -4.31
N SER A 735 -18.36 26.25 -3.35
CA SER A 735 -17.23 25.35 -3.59
C SER A 735 -17.15 24.30 -2.50
N TRP A 736 -16.76 23.08 -2.88
CA TRP A 736 -16.57 21.95 -1.95
C TRP A 736 -15.41 21.08 -2.44
N ALA A 737 -14.63 20.56 -1.49
CA ALA A 737 -13.50 19.68 -1.74
C ALA A 737 -13.35 18.71 -0.56
N GLN A 738 -13.26 17.40 -0.83
CA GLN A 738 -13.14 16.37 0.20
C GLN A 738 -12.60 15.07 -0.42
N SER A 739 -11.85 14.29 0.36
CA SER A 739 -11.54 12.90 -0.02
C SER A 739 -12.77 12.01 0.21
N VAL A 740 -13.26 11.36 -0.85
CA VAL A 740 -14.41 10.45 -0.82
C VAL A 740 -13.89 9.00 -0.81
N PRO A 741 -14.24 8.18 0.19
CA PRO A 741 -13.80 6.77 0.26
C PRO A 741 -14.40 5.93 -0.87
N ILE A 742 -13.84 4.74 -1.11
CA ILE A 742 -14.25 3.79 -2.15
C ILE A 742 -15.74 3.46 -2.01
N GLY A 743 -16.51 3.56 -3.10
CA GLY A 743 -17.97 3.38 -3.10
C GLY A 743 -18.75 4.41 -2.27
N GLY A 744 -18.07 5.40 -1.70
CA GLY A 744 -18.66 6.45 -0.89
C GLY A 744 -19.48 7.43 -1.72
N THR A 745 -20.58 7.88 -1.15
CA THR A 745 -21.42 8.95 -1.68
C THR A 745 -21.43 10.13 -0.72
N VAL A 746 -21.20 11.34 -1.24
CA VAL A 746 -21.43 12.59 -0.51
C VAL A 746 -22.54 13.35 -1.19
N THR A 747 -23.59 13.66 -0.44
CA THR A 747 -24.72 14.47 -0.89
C THR A 747 -24.56 15.89 -0.34
N ILE A 748 -24.71 16.88 -1.20
CA ILE A 748 -24.70 18.31 -0.85
C ILE A 748 -26.07 18.90 -1.21
N THR A 749 -26.75 19.46 -0.23
CA THR A 749 -28.07 20.12 -0.41
C THR A 749 -27.96 21.60 -0.11
N TYR A 750 -28.56 22.44 -0.95
CA TYR A 750 -28.64 23.90 -0.76
C TYR A 750 -29.83 24.49 -1.53
N SER A 751 -30.22 25.73 -1.24
CA SER A 751 -31.42 26.32 -1.85
C SER A 751 -31.41 27.83 -2.05
N ALA A 752 -32.33 28.31 -2.87
CA ALA A 752 -32.67 29.73 -3.02
C ALA A 752 -34.19 29.91 -2.92
N THR A 753 -34.64 31.12 -2.61
CA THR A 753 -36.06 31.48 -2.57
C THR A 753 -36.36 32.52 -3.65
N VAL A 754 -37.30 32.23 -4.55
CA VAL A 754 -37.65 33.12 -5.67
C VAL A 754 -38.15 34.47 -5.14
N ASN A 755 -37.63 35.57 -5.68
CA ASN A 755 -37.87 36.91 -5.17
C ASN A 755 -39.35 37.34 -5.31
N THR A 756 -39.78 38.28 -4.46
CA THR A 756 -41.16 38.80 -4.40
C THR A 756 -41.19 40.34 -4.40
N PRO A 757 -41.45 41.00 -5.55
CA PRO A 757 -41.58 40.43 -6.89
C PRO A 757 -40.25 39.90 -7.42
N ASP A 758 -40.34 39.02 -8.41
CA ASP A 758 -39.20 38.64 -9.24
C ASP A 758 -38.88 39.78 -10.25
N THR A 759 -37.60 39.89 -10.63
CA THR A 759 -37.06 40.95 -11.51
C THR A 759 -35.91 40.51 -12.43
N GLY A 760 -35.49 39.23 -12.42
CA GLY A 760 -34.38 38.74 -13.24
C GLY A 760 -34.80 38.20 -14.62
N ASP A 761 -34.21 37.08 -15.01
CA ASP A 761 -34.50 36.32 -16.24
C ASP A 761 -35.76 35.44 -16.12
N HIS A 762 -36.31 35.22 -14.91
CA HIS A 762 -37.39 34.30 -14.57
C HIS A 762 -37.07 32.80 -14.76
N ASN A 763 -35.80 32.39 -14.65
CA ASN A 763 -35.37 31.01 -14.87
C ASN A 763 -34.00 30.68 -14.22
N LEU A 764 -34.03 30.02 -13.06
CA LEU A 764 -32.88 29.75 -12.18
C LEU A 764 -31.94 28.68 -12.78
N LYS A 765 -30.97 29.09 -13.59
CA LYS A 765 -29.96 28.21 -14.19
C LYS A 765 -28.82 27.96 -13.22
N ASN A 766 -28.52 26.69 -12.97
CA ASN A 766 -27.56 26.30 -11.96
C ASN A 766 -26.67 25.15 -12.48
N ALA A 767 -25.35 25.35 -12.49
CA ALA A 767 -24.43 24.46 -13.21
C ALA A 767 -23.06 24.31 -12.51
N ILE A 768 -22.64 23.06 -12.36
CA ILE A 768 -21.39 22.66 -11.70
C ILE A 768 -20.25 22.55 -12.69
N THR A 769 -19.07 23.03 -12.27
CA THR A 769 -17.78 22.68 -12.85
C THR A 769 -17.03 21.70 -11.95
N SER A 770 -16.71 20.51 -12.47
CA SER A 770 -15.92 19.48 -11.79
C SER A 770 -15.34 18.48 -12.81
N PRO A 771 -14.16 17.87 -12.56
CA PRO A 771 -13.68 16.69 -13.29
C PRO A 771 -14.68 15.52 -13.30
N GLY A 772 -15.53 15.39 -12.28
CA GLY A 772 -16.54 14.34 -12.19
C GLY A 772 -17.81 14.56 -13.02
N CYS A 773 -17.92 15.68 -13.76
CA CYS A 773 -19.09 16.01 -14.59
C CYS A 773 -19.12 15.25 -15.92
N VAL A 774 -19.15 13.92 -15.86
CA VAL A 774 -19.23 13.03 -17.03
C VAL A 774 -20.69 12.88 -17.48
N GLY A 775 -20.96 12.98 -18.78
CA GLY A 775 -22.28 12.68 -19.36
C GLY A 775 -23.33 13.80 -19.35
N GLY A 776 -23.09 14.90 -18.62
CA GLY A 776 -23.91 16.13 -18.69
C GLY A 776 -24.84 16.39 -17.50
N ASN A 777 -24.94 15.47 -16.53
CA ASN A 777 -25.81 15.59 -15.33
C ASN A 777 -25.37 16.65 -14.31
N CYS A 778 -24.58 17.66 -14.70
CA CYS A 778 -24.06 18.71 -13.81
C CYS A 778 -24.81 20.04 -13.91
N SER A 779 -25.89 20.13 -14.67
CA SER A 779 -26.73 21.34 -14.75
C SER A 779 -28.21 21.03 -14.54
N THR A 780 -28.91 22.02 -13.99
CA THR A 780 -30.35 22.00 -13.71
C THR A 780 -30.95 23.34 -14.12
N ASP A 781 -32.18 23.31 -14.64
CA ASP A 781 -32.92 24.50 -15.07
C ASP A 781 -34.28 24.57 -14.37
N THR A 782 -34.80 25.76 -14.07
CA THR A 782 -36.04 25.91 -13.29
C THR A 782 -36.79 27.21 -13.65
N THR A 783 -37.91 27.09 -14.35
CA THR A 783 -38.67 28.23 -14.89
C THR A 783 -39.64 28.84 -13.87
N VAL A 784 -39.64 30.17 -13.75
CA VAL A 784 -40.57 30.90 -12.87
C VAL A 784 -41.89 31.23 -13.60
N TRP A 785 -43.00 31.06 -12.89
CA TRP A 785 -44.33 31.57 -13.26
C TRP A 785 -44.54 32.95 -12.60
N ASP A 786 -44.78 33.98 -13.41
CA ASP A 786 -45.14 35.33 -12.95
C ASP A 786 -46.32 35.90 -13.76
N LEU A 787 -47.04 36.87 -13.19
CA LEU A 787 -48.18 37.54 -13.81
C LEU A 787 -48.22 39.02 -13.39
N SER A 788 -48.05 39.91 -14.37
CA SER A 788 -48.24 41.34 -14.16
C SER A 788 -49.68 41.77 -14.50
N ALA A 789 -50.28 42.62 -13.68
CA ALA A 789 -51.59 43.22 -13.95
C ALA A 789 -51.52 44.74 -13.75
N LYS A 790 -52.36 45.47 -14.49
CA LYS A 790 -52.52 46.93 -14.37
C LYS A 790 -53.97 47.31 -14.59
N LYS A 791 -54.52 48.19 -13.75
CA LYS A 791 -55.86 48.77 -13.84
C LYS A 791 -55.76 50.26 -14.18
N VAL A 792 -56.68 50.77 -15.00
CA VAL A 792 -56.89 52.19 -15.26
C VAL A 792 -58.38 52.49 -15.42
N ALA A 793 -58.80 53.71 -15.07
CA ALA A 793 -60.08 54.29 -15.46
C ALA A 793 -59.85 55.32 -16.59
N ASP A 794 -60.86 55.58 -17.41
CA ASP A 794 -60.80 56.57 -18.50
C ASP A 794 -61.03 58.02 -18.03
N LYS A 795 -61.59 58.20 -16.83
CA LYS A 795 -61.92 59.49 -16.23
C LYS A 795 -61.19 59.70 -14.91
N SER A 796 -60.80 60.94 -14.64
CA SER A 796 -60.22 61.41 -13.38
C SER A 796 -61.23 62.05 -12.42
N ALA A 797 -62.45 62.29 -12.90
CA ALA A 797 -63.65 62.62 -12.15
C ALA A 797 -64.87 62.34 -13.03
N ALA A 798 -66.02 62.07 -12.43
CA ALA A 798 -67.28 61.82 -13.13
C ALA A 798 -68.41 62.73 -12.63
N ASN A 799 -69.44 62.91 -13.44
CA ASN A 799 -70.67 63.61 -13.08
C ASN A 799 -71.81 62.60 -12.90
N PRO A 800 -72.89 62.93 -12.17
CA PRO A 800 -74.10 62.13 -12.15
C PRO A 800 -74.56 61.80 -13.58
N GLY A 801 -74.87 60.52 -13.82
CA GLY A 801 -75.27 60.02 -15.14
C GLY A 801 -74.13 59.69 -16.10
N ASP A 802 -72.87 60.01 -15.79
CA ASP A 802 -71.72 59.66 -16.63
C ASP A 802 -71.47 58.15 -16.68
N THR A 803 -71.09 57.64 -17.85
CA THR A 803 -70.38 56.37 -17.95
C THR A 803 -68.90 56.56 -17.61
N VAL A 804 -68.32 55.64 -16.82
CA VAL A 804 -66.89 55.50 -16.53
C VAL A 804 -66.43 54.14 -17.03
N LYS A 805 -65.33 54.10 -17.78
CA LYS A 805 -64.75 52.88 -18.35
C LYS A 805 -63.49 52.48 -17.61
N TYR A 806 -63.46 51.24 -17.15
CA TYR A 806 -62.27 50.60 -16.62
C TYR A 806 -61.59 49.72 -17.67
N THR A 807 -60.27 49.63 -17.58
CA THR A 807 -59.44 48.72 -18.37
C THR A 807 -58.44 48.04 -17.44
N ILE A 808 -58.47 46.72 -17.42
CA ILE A 808 -57.50 45.85 -16.75
C ILE A 808 -56.65 45.19 -17.84
N THR A 809 -55.33 45.28 -17.72
CA THR A 809 -54.36 44.68 -18.64
C THR A 809 -53.53 43.67 -17.85
N VAL A 810 -53.54 42.41 -18.27
CA VAL A 810 -52.85 41.28 -17.63
C VAL A 810 -51.84 40.71 -18.61
N LYS A 811 -50.56 40.61 -18.22
CA LYS A 811 -49.48 40.07 -19.06
C LYS A 811 -48.75 38.95 -18.32
N ASN A 812 -48.58 37.82 -19.00
CA ASN A 812 -47.69 36.76 -18.56
C ASN A 812 -46.23 37.23 -18.71
N THR A 813 -45.55 37.36 -17.59
CA THR A 813 -44.16 37.83 -17.49
C THR A 813 -43.16 36.69 -17.29
N GLY A 814 -43.58 35.59 -16.66
CA GLY A 814 -42.74 34.41 -16.44
C GLY A 814 -42.48 33.57 -17.69
N LYS A 815 -41.65 32.54 -17.54
CA LYS A 815 -41.16 31.66 -18.63
C LYS A 815 -42.12 30.52 -18.99
N ASN A 816 -43.20 30.34 -18.23
CA ASN A 816 -44.19 29.28 -18.43
C ASN A 816 -45.49 29.84 -19.04
N ALA A 817 -46.08 29.13 -20.00
CA ALA A 817 -47.37 29.51 -20.58
C ALA A 817 -48.54 29.06 -19.70
N TYR A 818 -49.49 29.95 -19.42
CA TYR A 818 -50.78 29.58 -18.83
C TYR A 818 -51.65 28.91 -19.91
N THR A 819 -52.20 27.74 -19.61
CA THR A 819 -52.97 26.90 -20.56
C THR A 819 -54.48 26.98 -20.26
N ALA A 820 -55.29 26.18 -20.95
CA ALA A 820 -56.70 26.04 -20.60
C ALA A 820 -56.89 25.35 -19.23
N ASP A 821 -56.03 24.37 -18.92
CA ASP A 821 -56.09 23.56 -17.69
C ASP A 821 -55.45 24.26 -16.49
N LYS A 822 -54.47 25.16 -16.74
CA LYS A 822 -53.86 26.05 -15.75
C LYS A 822 -53.89 27.51 -16.25
N PRO A 823 -55.07 28.16 -16.25
CA PRO A 823 -55.23 29.52 -16.75
C PRO A 823 -54.65 30.57 -15.82
N ALA A 824 -54.30 31.74 -16.36
CA ALA A 824 -54.09 32.95 -15.60
C ALA A 824 -55.46 33.49 -15.16
N THR A 825 -55.54 34.10 -13.97
CA THR A 825 -56.80 34.61 -13.40
C THR A 825 -56.62 35.94 -12.67
N PHE A 826 -57.72 36.68 -12.50
CA PHE A 826 -57.82 37.76 -11.52
C PHE A 826 -59.24 37.87 -10.93
N SER A 827 -59.34 38.62 -9.83
CA SER A 827 -60.57 39.05 -9.17
C SER A 827 -60.54 40.58 -8.99
N ASP A 828 -61.64 41.26 -9.27
CA ASP A 828 -61.79 42.72 -9.22
C ASP A 828 -63.11 43.05 -8.51
N ASN A 829 -63.05 43.63 -7.30
CA ASN A 829 -64.23 43.76 -6.45
C ASN A 829 -64.85 45.16 -6.56
N LEU A 830 -66.04 45.24 -7.16
CA LEU A 830 -66.76 46.48 -7.45
C LEU A 830 -67.59 47.00 -6.26
N SER A 831 -67.46 46.44 -5.05
CA SER A 831 -68.22 46.91 -3.87
C SER A 831 -68.08 48.41 -3.56
N GLN A 832 -66.97 49.06 -3.93
CA GLN A 832 -66.69 50.50 -3.75
C GLN A 832 -66.91 51.30 -5.05
N VAL A 833 -67.74 50.76 -5.95
CA VAL A 833 -68.16 51.36 -7.22
C VAL A 833 -69.68 51.25 -7.39
N LEU A 834 -70.29 50.18 -6.83
CA LEU A 834 -71.70 49.82 -7.02
C LEU A 834 -72.69 50.59 -6.13
N ASP A 835 -72.17 51.38 -5.18
CA ASP A 835 -72.90 52.34 -4.35
C ASP A 835 -73.19 53.64 -5.10
N ASP A 836 -72.22 54.22 -5.79
CA ASP A 836 -72.40 55.44 -6.62
C ASP A 836 -72.72 55.16 -8.10
N ALA A 837 -72.49 53.94 -8.61
CA ALA A 837 -72.68 53.62 -10.04
C ALA A 837 -73.27 52.23 -10.32
N THR A 838 -74.20 52.17 -11.28
CA THR A 838 -74.76 50.91 -11.78
C THR A 838 -73.79 50.25 -12.78
N TYR A 839 -73.49 48.95 -12.62
CA TYR A 839 -72.68 48.19 -13.57
C TYR A 839 -73.44 47.90 -14.88
N ASN A 840 -72.81 48.18 -16.03
CA ASN A 840 -73.47 48.12 -17.34
C ASN A 840 -73.50 46.72 -17.99
N ASN A 841 -72.93 45.69 -17.34
CA ASN A 841 -72.92 44.30 -17.82
C ASN A 841 -72.24 44.11 -19.19
N ASP A 842 -71.21 44.90 -19.47
CA ASP A 842 -70.53 45.01 -20.77
C ASP A 842 -69.08 44.47 -20.77
N SER A 843 -68.67 43.72 -19.74
CA SER A 843 -67.32 43.18 -19.60
C SER A 843 -66.87 42.36 -20.80
N LYS A 844 -65.79 42.80 -21.44
CA LYS A 844 -65.19 42.17 -22.63
C LYS A 844 -63.69 41.94 -22.42
N ALA A 845 -63.24 40.72 -22.66
CA ALA A 845 -61.83 40.36 -22.68
C ALA A 845 -61.29 40.24 -24.13
N THR A 846 -60.00 40.49 -24.35
CA THR A 846 -59.33 40.17 -25.64
C THR A 846 -58.89 38.71 -25.73
N ALA A 847 -58.70 38.04 -24.59
CA ALA A 847 -58.40 36.61 -24.47
C ALA A 847 -58.95 36.10 -23.12
N GLY A 848 -59.29 34.81 -23.04
CA GLY A 848 -60.00 34.25 -21.88
C GLY A 848 -61.45 34.72 -21.77
N ALA A 849 -62.08 34.39 -20.65
CA ALA A 849 -63.44 34.80 -20.31
C ALA A 849 -63.42 35.69 -19.06
N ALA A 850 -64.16 36.81 -19.11
CA ALA A 850 -64.52 37.60 -17.94
C ALA A 850 -65.95 37.22 -17.51
N SER A 851 -66.19 37.12 -16.20
CA SER A 851 -67.49 36.79 -15.62
C SER A 851 -67.77 37.68 -14.42
N TYR A 852 -69.00 38.18 -14.31
CA TYR A 852 -69.43 39.01 -13.18
C TYR A 852 -70.39 38.22 -12.29
N THR A 853 -70.07 38.16 -11.00
CA THR A 853 -70.94 37.61 -9.95
C THR A 853 -70.92 38.62 -8.81
N ALA A 854 -71.96 39.44 -8.72
CA ALA A 854 -71.99 40.64 -7.89
C ALA A 854 -71.53 40.37 -6.44
N PRO A 855 -70.58 41.17 -5.89
CA PRO A 855 -69.99 42.40 -6.44
C PRO A 855 -68.72 42.19 -7.28
N THR A 856 -68.29 40.96 -7.57
CA THR A 856 -66.95 40.67 -8.12
C THR A 856 -66.98 40.41 -9.63
N LEU A 857 -66.10 41.10 -10.36
CA LEU A 857 -65.70 40.74 -11.72
C LEU A 857 -64.47 39.82 -11.65
N SER A 858 -64.59 38.61 -12.20
CA SER A 858 -63.49 37.64 -12.30
C SER A 858 -63.06 37.48 -13.76
N TRP A 859 -61.84 37.01 -13.98
CA TRP A 859 -61.34 36.62 -15.29
C TRP A 859 -60.51 35.34 -15.21
N SER A 860 -60.56 34.53 -16.26
CA SER A 860 -59.77 33.32 -16.45
C SER A 860 -59.41 33.12 -17.92
N GLY A 861 -58.14 32.83 -18.23
CA GLY A 861 -57.72 32.56 -19.60
C GLY A 861 -56.33 31.94 -19.74
N ALA A 862 -56.16 31.16 -20.81
CA ALA A 862 -54.83 30.78 -21.29
C ALA A 862 -54.06 32.04 -21.76
N LEU A 863 -52.77 32.10 -21.44
CA LEU A 863 -51.91 33.25 -21.72
C LEU A 863 -50.46 32.79 -21.95
N ALA A 864 -50.05 32.76 -23.21
CA ALA A 864 -48.69 32.41 -23.62
C ALA A 864 -47.64 33.38 -23.02
N VAL A 865 -46.38 32.94 -22.97
CA VAL A 865 -45.24 33.75 -22.46
C VAL A 865 -45.19 35.09 -23.18
N GLY A 866 -45.11 36.19 -22.42
CA GLY A 866 -45.10 37.56 -22.95
C GLY A 866 -46.45 38.08 -23.47
N ALA A 867 -47.46 37.22 -23.67
CA ALA A 867 -48.76 37.62 -24.19
C ALA A 867 -49.58 38.42 -23.15
N THR A 868 -50.52 39.22 -23.65
CA THR A 868 -51.31 40.16 -22.85
C THR A 868 -52.81 40.00 -23.14
N ALA A 869 -53.62 39.86 -22.09
CA ALA A 869 -55.07 39.94 -22.12
C ALA A 869 -55.52 41.30 -21.58
N THR A 870 -56.49 41.94 -22.25
CA THR A 870 -57.08 43.21 -21.82
C THR A 870 -58.57 43.02 -21.60
N ILE A 871 -59.06 43.38 -20.42
CA ILE A 871 -60.44 43.28 -20.00
C ILE A 871 -60.97 44.69 -19.80
N THR A 872 -62.03 45.06 -20.52
CA THR A 872 -62.69 46.37 -20.40
C THR A 872 -64.14 46.21 -20.00
N TYR A 873 -64.63 47.09 -19.13
CA TYR A 873 -66.03 47.15 -18.72
C TYR A 873 -66.38 48.59 -18.30
N THR A 874 -67.66 48.91 -18.15
CA THR A 874 -68.14 50.22 -17.73
C THR A 874 -69.14 50.17 -16.58
N VAL A 875 -69.21 51.27 -15.85
CA VAL A 875 -70.27 51.58 -14.89
C VAL A 875 -70.89 52.92 -15.26
N LYS A 876 -72.16 53.13 -14.94
CA LYS A 876 -72.85 54.42 -15.10
C LYS A 876 -73.13 55.01 -13.72
N VAL A 877 -72.56 56.17 -13.43
CA VAL A 877 -72.83 56.92 -12.20
C VAL A 877 -74.33 57.22 -12.10
N ASN A 878 -74.87 57.06 -10.90
CA ASN A 878 -76.29 57.27 -10.63
C ASN A 878 -76.65 58.77 -10.79
N ASP A 879 -77.92 59.07 -11.09
CA ASP A 879 -78.42 60.45 -11.22
C ASP A 879 -79.88 60.54 -10.75
N PRO A 880 -80.17 61.16 -9.58
CA PRO A 880 -79.19 61.67 -8.62
C PRO A 880 -78.32 60.56 -8.04
N ASP A 881 -77.07 60.91 -7.70
CA ASP A 881 -76.17 60.04 -6.94
C ASP A 881 -76.49 60.08 -5.43
N ALA A 882 -76.20 58.99 -4.71
CA ALA A 882 -76.63 58.76 -3.33
C ALA A 882 -75.65 57.93 -2.46
N GLY A 883 -74.47 57.54 -2.96
CA GLY A 883 -73.48 56.75 -2.22
C GLY A 883 -72.40 57.61 -1.51
N ASP A 884 -71.13 57.26 -1.73
CA ASP A 884 -69.91 57.84 -1.13
C ASP A 884 -69.23 58.94 -2.02
N GLN A 885 -69.78 59.14 -3.22
CA GLN A 885 -69.29 59.97 -4.33
C GLN A 885 -67.85 59.60 -4.79
N LYS A 886 -67.46 58.33 -4.76
CA LYS A 886 -66.16 57.82 -5.27
C LYS A 886 -66.26 56.39 -5.80
N LEU A 887 -65.64 56.15 -6.95
CA LEU A 887 -65.56 54.84 -7.59
C LEU A 887 -64.18 54.19 -7.34
N GLY A 888 -63.95 53.75 -6.11
CA GLY A 888 -62.73 53.05 -5.69
C GLY A 888 -62.71 51.59 -6.12
N ASN A 889 -61.62 51.11 -6.72
CA ASN A 889 -61.52 49.71 -7.16
C ASN A 889 -60.06 49.21 -7.29
N ALA A 890 -59.84 47.91 -7.07
CA ALA A 890 -58.54 47.26 -7.13
C ALA A 890 -58.63 45.86 -7.76
N VAL A 891 -57.73 45.57 -8.70
CA VAL A 891 -57.56 44.23 -9.29
C VAL A 891 -56.60 43.38 -8.46
N VAL A 892 -56.94 42.11 -8.28
CA VAL A 892 -56.17 41.13 -7.50
C VAL A 892 -55.83 39.89 -8.34
N THR A 893 -54.55 39.54 -8.46
CA THR A 893 -54.03 38.32 -9.09
C THR A 893 -53.57 37.29 -8.03
N PRO A 894 -53.57 35.97 -8.33
CA PRO A 894 -53.03 34.96 -7.40
C PRO A 894 -51.51 35.02 -7.23
N LEU A 895 -50.80 35.59 -8.22
CA LEU A 895 -49.34 35.66 -8.31
C LEU A 895 -48.91 37.05 -8.81
N GLY A 896 -47.62 37.36 -8.68
CA GLY A 896 -47.02 38.61 -9.14
C GLY A 896 -47.36 39.83 -8.28
N ARG A 897 -47.45 41.01 -8.90
CA ARG A 897 -47.47 42.30 -8.18
C ARG A 897 -48.82 42.71 -7.60
N CYS A 898 -49.93 42.24 -8.18
CA CYS A 898 -51.29 42.56 -7.71
C CYS A 898 -51.86 41.49 -6.77
N VAL A 899 -51.04 40.84 -5.94
CA VAL A 899 -51.54 39.92 -4.90
C VAL A 899 -52.41 40.63 -3.87
N ALA A 900 -53.24 39.87 -3.14
CA ALA A 900 -54.18 40.41 -2.16
C ALA A 900 -53.45 41.26 -1.10
N GLY A 901 -53.92 42.49 -0.87
CA GLY A 901 -53.28 43.45 0.03
C GLY A 901 -52.07 44.21 -0.55
N SER A 902 -51.78 44.05 -1.85
CA SER A 902 -50.74 44.82 -2.55
C SER A 902 -50.99 46.33 -2.45
N LYS A 903 -49.89 47.08 -2.47
CA LYS A 903 -49.84 48.55 -2.48
C LYS A 903 -49.23 49.09 -3.79
N ASP A 904 -49.06 48.24 -4.80
CA ASP A 904 -48.58 48.68 -6.11
C ASP A 904 -49.67 49.55 -6.78
N PRO A 905 -49.39 50.83 -7.08
CA PRO A 905 -50.39 51.76 -7.60
C PRO A 905 -50.86 51.40 -9.02
N THR A 906 -50.23 50.43 -9.69
CA THR A 906 -50.75 49.89 -10.96
C THR A 906 -51.99 49.03 -10.77
N CYS A 907 -52.27 48.50 -9.57
CA CYS A 907 -53.41 47.61 -9.32
C CYS A 907 -54.71 48.36 -8.97
N THR A 908 -54.64 49.65 -8.64
CA THR A 908 -55.73 50.43 -8.00
C THR A 908 -56.18 51.63 -8.82
N THR A 909 -57.46 51.99 -8.73
CA THR A 909 -58.07 53.18 -9.33
C THR A 909 -59.09 53.82 -8.39
N ASP A 910 -59.20 55.14 -8.44
CA ASP A 910 -60.17 55.95 -7.69
C ASP A 910 -60.69 57.07 -8.61
N VAL A 911 -62.01 57.31 -8.64
CA VAL A 911 -62.66 58.30 -9.51
C VAL A 911 -63.79 59.01 -8.73
N PRO A 912 -63.63 60.29 -8.34
CA PRO A 912 -64.63 61.04 -7.57
C PRO A 912 -65.81 61.54 -8.42
N VAL A 913 -66.99 61.70 -7.80
CA VAL A 913 -68.24 62.19 -8.41
C VAL A 913 -68.52 63.65 -8.03
N THR A 914 -69.10 64.45 -8.94
CA THR A 914 -69.51 65.85 -8.73
C THR A 914 -70.98 66.00 -8.28
N SER A 915 -71.33 67.06 -7.52
CA SER A 915 -72.73 67.34 -7.11
C SER A 915 -72.88 68.78 -6.58
N TYR A 916 -74.05 69.43 -6.72
CA TYR A 916 -74.35 70.71 -6.06
C TYR A 916 -75.84 70.96 -5.80
N THR A 917 -76.12 71.89 -4.88
CA THR A 917 -77.47 72.31 -4.45
C THR A 917 -77.66 73.83 -4.55
N VAL A 918 -78.91 74.29 -4.68
CA VAL A 918 -79.32 75.71 -4.79
C VAL A 918 -80.58 76.00 -3.98
N THR A 919 -80.63 77.13 -3.28
CA THR A 919 -81.79 77.61 -2.48
C THR A 919 -81.99 79.13 -2.62
N LYS A 920 -83.21 79.64 -2.37
CA LYS A 920 -83.57 81.08 -2.46
C LYS A 920 -84.37 81.55 -1.22
N THR A 921 -84.17 82.79 -0.79
CA THR A 921 -84.89 83.46 0.33
C THR A 921 -85.20 84.93 0.02
N VAL A 922 -86.09 85.55 0.82
CA VAL A 922 -86.47 86.98 0.77
C VAL A 922 -86.46 87.59 2.18
N ASP A 923 -86.21 88.89 2.32
CA ASP A 923 -86.06 89.60 3.62
C ASP A 923 -87.37 90.04 4.28
N LYS A 924 -88.43 90.28 3.50
CA LYS A 924 -89.75 90.75 3.96
C LYS A 924 -90.87 89.90 3.37
N ALA A 925 -92.04 89.91 4.03
CA ALA A 925 -93.28 89.32 3.53
C ALA A 925 -94.35 90.37 3.14
N THR A 926 -94.28 91.57 3.71
CA THR A 926 -95.21 92.69 3.49
C THR A 926 -94.45 94.01 3.46
N VAL A 927 -94.88 94.95 2.61
CA VAL A 927 -94.20 96.22 2.34
C VAL A 927 -95.19 97.35 2.01
N ALA A 928 -94.73 98.60 2.11
CA ALA A 928 -95.44 99.78 1.60
C ALA A 928 -94.83 100.28 0.27
N PRO A 929 -95.55 101.08 -0.53
CA PRO A 929 -94.95 101.87 -1.61
C PRO A 929 -93.69 102.62 -1.13
N GLY A 930 -92.57 102.40 -1.81
CA GLY A 930 -91.25 102.95 -1.47
C GLY A 930 -90.34 102.05 -0.62
N ASP A 931 -90.82 100.90 -0.13
CA ASP A 931 -89.97 99.93 0.58
C ASP A 931 -89.01 99.18 -0.36
N LYS A 932 -87.81 98.87 0.14
CA LYS A 932 -86.87 97.92 -0.48
C LYS A 932 -87.19 96.48 -0.05
N VAL A 933 -87.11 95.54 -0.99
CA VAL A 933 -87.23 94.07 -0.82
C VAL A 933 -85.96 93.41 -1.34
N THR A 934 -85.36 92.50 -0.58
CA THR A 934 -84.04 91.90 -0.84
C THR A 934 -84.13 90.37 -0.89
N TRP A 935 -83.46 89.75 -1.86
CA TRP A 935 -83.36 88.30 -2.02
C TRP A 935 -81.94 87.80 -1.82
N THR A 936 -81.82 86.56 -1.35
CA THR A 936 -80.55 85.82 -1.30
C THR A 936 -80.70 84.44 -1.94
N ILE A 937 -79.79 84.10 -2.85
CA ILE A 937 -79.63 82.76 -3.43
C ILE A 937 -78.36 82.16 -2.84
N THR A 938 -78.37 80.87 -2.51
CA THR A 938 -77.18 80.13 -2.05
C THR A 938 -76.96 78.92 -2.96
N VAL A 939 -75.70 78.70 -3.36
CA VAL A 939 -75.24 77.59 -4.19
C VAL A 939 -74.13 76.85 -3.44
N LYS A 940 -74.20 75.52 -3.29
CA LYS A 940 -73.19 74.74 -2.55
C LYS A 940 -72.79 73.46 -3.29
N ASN A 941 -71.48 73.23 -3.45
CA ASN A 941 -70.95 71.95 -3.95
C ASN A 941 -71.07 70.88 -2.84
N THR A 942 -71.61 69.73 -3.21
CA THR A 942 -71.90 68.57 -2.36
C THR A 942 -71.19 67.28 -2.80
N GLY A 943 -70.42 67.30 -3.89
CA GLY A 943 -69.68 66.12 -4.39
C GLY A 943 -68.19 66.11 -4.01
N SER A 944 -67.54 64.97 -4.29
CA SER A 944 -66.11 64.72 -4.05
C SER A 944 -65.16 65.43 -5.03
N ALA A 945 -65.69 66.06 -6.08
CA ALA A 945 -64.92 66.84 -7.06
C ALA A 945 -65.48 68.26 -7.27
N ALA A 946 -64.64 69.18 -7.79
CA ALA A 946 -65.06 70.55 -8.12
C ALA A 946 -66.09 70.55 -9.27
N VAL A 947 -67.13 71.37 -9.16
CA VAL A 947 -68.30 71.32 -10.06
C VAL A 947 -68.66 72.70 -10.61
N THR A 948 -69.06 72.77 -11.87
CA THR A 948 -69.55 74.02 -12.48
C THR A 948 -71.04 74.18 -12.23
N ALA A 949 -71.38 74.97 -11.22
CA ALA A 949 -72.77 75.26 -10.84
C ALA A 949 -73.32 76.47 -11.62
N LYS A 950 -74.62 76.49 -11.90
CA LYS A 950 -75.30 77.55 -12.66
C LYS A 950 -76.77 77.75 -12.24
N PHE A 951 -77.29 78.97 -12.38
CA PHE A 951 -78.72 79.27 -12.25
C PHE A 951 -79.17 80.42 -13.16
N SER A 952 -80.48 80.56 -13.34
CA SER A 952 -81.12 81.78 -13.86
C SER A 952 -82.33 82.14 -13.01
N ASP A 953 -82.48 83.41 -12.67
CA ASP A 953 -83.49 83.94 -11.73
C ASP A 953 -84.37 84.96 -12.43
N ASP A 954 -85.70 84.87 -12.27
CA ASP A 954 -86.68 85.58 -13.09
C ASP A 954 -87.46 86.63 -12.29
N LEU A 955 -87.24 87.90 -12.64
CA LEU A 955 -87.86 89.07 -11.99
C LEU A 955 -89.13 89.55 -12.73
N THR A 956 -89.69 88.77 -13.67
CA THR A 956 -90.88 89.23 -14.44
C THR A 956 -92.09 89.55 -13.55
N GLN A 957 -92.26 88.83 -12.42
CA GLN A 957 -93.31 89.08 -11.41
C GLN A 957 -92.82 89.97 -10.24
N VAL A 958 -91.69 90.69 -10.43
CA VAL A 958 -91.16 91.72 -9.52
C VAL A 958 -91.34 93.11 -10.13
N LEU A 959 -91.15 93.22 -11.44
CA LEU A 959 -90.93 94.49 -12.15
C LEU A 959 -92.20 95.31 -12.45
N ASP A 960 -93.37 94.73 -12.23
CA ASP A 960 -94.68 95.39 -12.25
C ASP A 960 -94.93 96.21 -10.97
N ASP A 961 -94.70 95.62 -9.80
CA ASP A 961 -94.85 96.31 -8.50
C ASP A 961 -93.59 97.07 -8.05
N ALA A 962 -92.39 96.62 -8.45
CA ALA A 962 -91.13 97.07 -7.86
C ALA A 962 -89.96 97.22 -8.86
N THR A 963 -89.34 98.41 -8.86
CA THR A 963 -88.17 98.71 -9.70
C THR A 963 -86.92 97.99 -9.16
N TYR A 964 -86.27 97.18 -10.01
CA TYR A 964 -85.01 96.49 -9.66
C TYR A 964 -83.85 97.48 -9.42
N ASN A 965 -83.14 97.33 -8.30
CA ASN A 965 -82.15 98.30 -7.82
C ASN A 965 -80.75 98.18 -8.46
N ASN A 966 -80.53 97.22 -9.38
CA ASN A 966 -79.23 96.97 -10.02
C ASN A 966 -78.07 96.62 -9.04
N ASP A 967 -78.38 96.07 -7.86
CA ASP A 967 -77.41 95.79 -6.79
C ASP A 967 -77.02 94.30 -6.64
N ALA A 968 -77.23 93.48 -7.68
CA ALA A 968 -76.87 92.05 -7.64
C ALA A 968 -75.36 91.81 -7.48
N LYS A 969 -74.99 91.03 -6.45
CA LYS A 969 -73.62 90.69 -6.10
C LYS A 969 -73.52 89.22 -5.68
N ALA A 970 -72.51 88.51 -6.18
CA ALA A 970 -72.11 87.18 -5.71
C ALA A 970 -70.87 87.24 -4.80
N THR A 971 -70.64 86.22 -3.98
CA THR A 971 -69.36 86.03 -3.27
C THR A 971 -68.25 85.44 -4.16
N ALA A 972 -68.60 84.82 -5.29
CA ALA A 972 -67.66 84.35 -6.32
C ALA A 972 -68.34 84.32 -7.70
N GLY A 973 -67.58 84.61 -8.76
CA GLY A 973 -68.12 84.77 -10.12
C GLY A 973 -68.94 86.05 -10.30
N ASN A 974 -69.31 86.34 -11.54
CA ASN A 974 -70.13 87.52 -11.88
C ASN A 974 -71.60 87.11 -12.07
N VAL A 975 -72.52 87.96 -11.60
CA VAL A 975 -73.95 87.87 -11.93
C VAL A 975 -74.23 88.80 -13.09
N THR A 976 -74.88 88.30 -14.14
CA THR A 976 -75.33 89.13 -15.27
C THR A 976 -76.82 89.39 -15.17
N TYR A 977 -77.23 90.65 -15.38
CA TYR A 977 -78.65 91.00 -15.56
C TYR A 977 -78.92 91.24 -17.05
N THR A 978 -79.89 90.53 -17.59
CA THR A 978 -80.45 90.76 -18.93
C THR A 978 -81.96 90.73 -18.77
N ALA A 979 -82.57 91.91 -18.68
CA ALA A 979 -83.95 92.06 -18.25
C ALA A 979 -84.91 91.11 -19.01
N PRO A 980 -85.78 90.36 -18.30
CA PRO A 980 -86.11 90.45 -16.87
C PRO A 980 -85.30 89.49 -15.96
N LYS A 981 -84.19 88.90 -16.41
CA LYS A 981 -83.52 87.78 -15.69
C LYS A 981 -82.12 88.10 -15.18
N LEU A 982 -81.79 87.54 -14.02
CA LEU A 982 -80.41 87.34 -13.57
C LEU A 982 -79.89 85.98 -14.04
N ALA A 983 -78.58 85.87 -14.25
CA ALA A 983 -77.91 84.60 -14.52
C ALA A 983 -76.52 84.58 -13.87
N TRP A 984 -76.05 83.38 -13.51
CA TRP A 984 -74.75 83.15 -12.89
C TRP A 984 -74.26 81.73 -13.19
N SER A 985 -72.96 81.57 -13.37
CA SER A 985 -72.30 80.27 -13.58
C SER A 985 -70.84 80.35 -13.13
N GLN A 986 -70.39 79.43 -12.29
CA GLN A 986 -69.02 79.42 -11.75
C GLN A 986 -68.60 78.00 -11.34
N SER A 987 -67.30 77.71 -11.41
CA SER A 987 -66.74 76.50 -10.79
C SER A 987 -66.65 76.68 -9.27
N VAL A 988 -67.25 75.75 -8.52
CA VAL A 988 -67.31 75.73 -7.06
C VAL A 988 -66.46 74.55 -6.56
N PRO A 989 -65.43 74.77 -5.73
CA PRO A 989 -64.60 73.69 -5.17
C PRO A 989 -65.41 72.81 -4.22
N VAL A 990 -64.89 71.62 -3.90
CA VAL A 990 -65.52 70.64 -2.98
C VAL A 990 -65.91 71.32 -1.65
N GLY A 991 -67.17 71.14 -1.24
CA GLY A 991 -67.75 71.77 -0.04
C GLY A 991 -67.92 73.30 -0.11
N GLY A 992 -67.47 73.94 -1.18
CA GLY A 992 -67.56 75.39 -1.39
C GLY A 992 -69.00 75.88 -1.49
N THR A 993 -69.24 77.11 -1.02
CA THR A 993 -70.55 77.76 -1.04
C THR A 993 -70.43 79.18 -1.61
N VAL A 994 -71.34 79.55 -2.52
CA VAL A 994 -71.45 80.89 -3.10
C VAL A 994 -72.84 81.45 -2.79
N THR A 995 -72.91 82.70 -2.36
CA THR A 995 -74.16 83.40 -2.05
C THR A 995 -74.31 84.61 -2.96
N ILE A 996 -75.53 84.87 -3.42
CA ILE A 996 -75.88 85.93 -4.36
C ILE A 996 -77.01 86.77 -3.77
N THR A 997 -76.79 88.07 -3.59
CA THR A 997 -77.74 89.01 -2.96
C THR A 997 -78.14 90.13 -3.92
N TYR A 998 -79.43 90.48 -4.00
CA TYR A 998 -79.95 91.56 -4.85
C TYR A 998 -81.32 92.06 -4.37
N SER A 999 -81.82 93.19 -4.89
CA SER A 999 -83.08 93.81 -4.41
C SER A 999 -83.89 94.58 -5.45
N ALA A 1000 -85.15 94.88 -5.11
CA ALA A 1000 -86.03 95.82 -5.80
C ALA A 1000 -86.68 96.79 -4.80
N THR A 1001 -87.24 97.90 -5.29
CA THR A 1001 -87.93 98.92 -4.47
C THR A 1001 -89.35 99.13 -5.00
N VAL A 1002 -90.36 99.01 -4.14
CA VAL A 1002 -91.77 99.10 -4.51
C VAL A 1002 -92.11 100.48 -5.07
N ASN A 1003 -92.82 100.50 -6.19
CA ASN A 1003 -93.19 101.71 -6.92
C ASN A 1003 -94.11 102.62 -6.06
N THR A 1004 -94.10 103.93 -6.31
CA THR A 1004 -94.89 104.92 -5.54
C THR A 1004 -95.53 105.98 -6.46
N PRO A 1005 -96.87 105.99 -6.63
CA PRO A 1005 -97.81 104.95 -6.21
C PRO A 1005 -97.47 103.59 -6.85
N ASP A 1006 -97.84 102.51 -6.18
CA ASP A 1006 -97.83 101.19 -6.78
C ASP A 1006 -99.06 101.02 -7.69
N THR A 1007 -98.85 100.45 -8.87
CA THR A 1007 -99.86 100.27 -9.93
C THR A 1007 -99.90 98.85 -10.50
N GLY A 1008 -99.18 97.90 -9.90
CA GLY A 1008 -99.15 96.50 -10.34
C GLY A 1008 -100.24 95.63 -9.71
N ASP A 1009 -99.87 94.40 -9.38
CA ASP A 1009 -100.70 93.32 -8.83
C ASP A 1009 -100.63 93.25 -7.27
N HIS A 1010 -99.73 94.04 -6.68
CA HIS A 1010 -99.41 94.15 -5.26
C HIS A 1010 -98.82 92.85 -4.64
N LYS A 1011 -98.11 92.02 -5.43
CA LYS A 1011 -97.39 90.80 -5.02
C LYS A 1011 -96.01 90.64 -5.70
N VAL A 1012 -94.99 91.33 -5.20
CA VAL A 1012 -93.58 91.18 -5.61
C VAL A 1012 -93.10 89.71 -5.48
N LYS A 1013 -93.07 88.95 -6.58
CA LYS A 1013 -92.80 87.51 -6.63
C LYS A 1013 -91.64 87.14 -7.56
N ASN A 1014 -90.78 86.23 -7.11
CA ASN A 1014 -89.43 86.06 -7.67
C ASN A 1014 -88.97 84.59 -7.61
N THR A 1015 -88.43 84.02 -8.70
CA THR A 1015 -88.27 82.56 -8.88
C THR A 1015 -86.97 82.18 -9.60
N VAL A 1016 -86.18 81.27 -9.00
CA VAL A 1016 -84.89 80.80 -9.56
C VAL A 1016 -84.96 79.37 -10.10
N THR A 1017 -84.27 79.14 -11.22
CA THR A 1017 -84.13 77.86 -11.92
C THR A 1017 -82.69 77.39 -11.90
N SER A 1018 -82.43 76.17 -11.42
CA SER A 1018 -81.12 75.53 -11.43
C SER A 1018 -81.25 73.99 -11.39
N PRO A 1019 -80.32 73.22 -11.99
CA PRO A 1019 -80.23 71.78 -11.76
C PRO A 1019 -80.07 71.37 -10.29
N GLY A 1020 -79.49 72.25 -9.45
CA GLY A 1020 -79.34 72.00 -8.01
C GLY A 1020 -80.54 72.44 -7.15
N CYS A 1021 -81.62 72.96 -7.74
CA CYS A 1021 -82.79 73.39 -6.98
C CYS A 1021 -83.67 72.19 -6.59
N ALA A 1022 -84.12 72.18 -5.33
CA ALA A 1022 -85.32 71.43 -4.95
C ALA A 1022 -86.56 72.04 -5.62
N ALA A 1023 -87.70 71.35 -5.54
CA ALA A 1023 -88.96 71.83 -6.12
C ALA A 1023 -89.30 73.27 -5.65
N ASP A 1024 -89.66 74.11 -6.61
CA ASP A 1024 -90.23 75.45 -6.44
C ASP A 1024 -89.40 76.46 -5.62
N CYS A 1025 -88.14 76.66 -5.99
CA CYS A 1025 -87.25 77.74 -5.51
C CYS A 1025 -87.79 79.17 -5.79
N SER A 1026 -88.86 79.59 -5.09
CA SER A 1026 -89.58 80.86 -5.31
C SER A 1026 -89.93 81.59 -4.00
N THR A 1027 -90.30 82.87 -4.11
CA THR A 1027 -90.58 83.79 -2.99
C THR A 1027 -91.61 84.85 -3.39
N GLN A 1028 -92.38 85.42 -2.44
CA GLN A 1028 -93.42 86.44 -2.71
C GLN A 1028 -93.59 87.42 -1.52
N THR A 1029 -93.86 88.69 -1.80
CA THR A 1029 -94.06 89.81 -0.85
C THR A 1029 -95.30 90.63 -1.23
N THR A 1030 -96.09 91.20 -0.32
CA THR A 1030 -97.32 91.98 -0.69
C THR A 1030 -97.32 93.47 -0.29
N VAL A 1031 -98.07 94.30 -1.04
CA VAL A 1031 -98.08 95.79 -0.93
C VAL A 1031 -99.42 96.35 -0.43
N GLY A 1032 -99.42 97.49 0.31
CA GLY A 1032 -100.64 98.18 0.82
C GLY A 1032 -100.78 99.67 0.43
N SER A 1033 -101.99 100.16 0.10
CA SER A 1033 -102.26 101.52 -0.44
C SER A 1033 -103.64 102.08 -0.03
N TYR A 1034 -103.90 103.39 -0.16
CA TYR A 1034 -105.22 104.00 0.15
C TYR A 1034 -105.54 105.29 -0.63
N THR A 1035 -106.85 105.63 -0.71
CA THR A 1035 -107.42 106.82 -1.38
C THR A 1035 -108.27 107.70 -0.44
N VAL A 1036 -108.57 108.95 -0.85
CA VAL A 1036 -109.42 109.93 -0.11
C VAL A 1036 -110.38 110.70 -1.04
N THR A 1037 -111.57 111.10 -0.55
CA THR A 1037 -112.59 111.93 -1.27
C THR A 1037 -113.37 112.87 -0.33
N LYS A 1038 -114.07 113.89 -0.86
CA LYS A 1038 -114.86 114.88 -0.09
C LYS A 1038 -116.20 115.28 -0.77
N THR A 1039 -117.24 115.55 0.03
CA THR A 1039 -118.58 116.04 -0.39
C THR A 1039 -119.17 117.08 0.58
N VAL A 1040 -120.27 117.74 0.18
CA VAL A 1040 -121.08 118.68 0.97
C VAL A 1040 -122.58 118.35 0.82
N ASP A 1041 -123.41 118.67 1.80
CA ASP A 1041 -124.86 118.38 1.84
C ASP A 1041 -125.73 119.38 1.07
N LYS A 1042 -125.32 120.65 1.02
CA LYS A 1042 -125.99 121.77 0.36
C LYS A 1042 -125.02 122.51 -0.58
N THR A 1043 -125.53 123.09 -1.65
CA THR A 1043 -124.79 124.02 -2.52
C THR A 1043 -125.30 125.46 -2.43
N THR A 1044 -126.43 125.69 -1.76
CA THR A 1044 -126.91 127.01 -1.32
C THR A 1044 -127.49 126.94 0.09
N ALA A 1045 -127.40 128.04 0.84
CA ALA A 1045 -127.81 128.13 2.24
C ALA A 1045 -128.34 129.54 2.58
N ALA A 1046 -129.33 129.66 3.45
CA ALA A 1046 -129.76 130.96 3.96
C ALA A 1046 -128.88 131.42 5.14
N PRO A 1047 -128.83 132.73 5.48
CA PRO A 1047 -128.29 133.18 6.77
C PRO A 1047 -128.95 132.43 7.94
N GLY A 1048 -128.15 131.73 8.75
CA GLY A 1048 -128.60 130.82 9.82
C GLY A 1048 -128.72 129.34 9.43
N ASP A 1049 -128.50 128.94 8.18
CA ASP A 1049 -128.51 127.54 7.77
C ASP A 1049 -127.25 126.78 8.22
N LYS A 1050 -127.44 125.53 8.65
CA LYS A 1050 -126.36 124.57 8.88
C LYS A 1050 -125.96 123.90 7.56
N VAL A 1051 -124.67 123.83 7.24
CA VAL A 1051 -124.06 123.20 6.06
C VAL A 1051 -123.01 122.19 6.51
N ALA A 1052 -123.06 120.96 5.98
CA ALA A 1052 -122.27 119.82 6.44
C ALA A 1052 -121.47 119.14 5.32
N TRP A 1053 -120.25 118.70 5.65
CA TRP A 1053 -119.31 118.02 4.77
C TRP A 1053 -119.06 116.58 5.21
N THR A 1054 -118.68 115.74 4.24
CA THR A 1054 -118.18 114.38 4.49
C THR A 1054 -116.86 114.15 3.77
N ILE A 1055 -115.89 113.52 4.44
CA ILE A 1055 -114.63 113.01 3.87
C ILE A 1055 -114.66 111.49 3.95
N THR A 1056 -114.15 110.79 2.94
CA THR A 1056 -114.03 109.32 2.92
C THR A 1056 -112.58 108.91 2.69
N VAL A 1057 -112.09 107.90 3.40
CA VAL A 1057 -110.74 107.31 3.28
C VAL A 1057 -110.87 105.81 3.07
N LYS A 1058 -110.20 105.19 2.09
CA LYS A 1058 -110.35 103.75 1.78
C LYS A 1058 -109.03 103.06 1.45
N ASN A 1059 -108.75 101.91 2.07
CA ASN A 1059 -107.62 101.04 1.68
C ASN A 1059 -107.92 100.31 0.36
N THR A 1060 -106.97 100.36 -0.57
CA THR A 1060 -107.03 99.79 -1.92
C THR A 1060 -105.99 98.70 -2.21
N GLY A 1061 -105.02 98.48 -1.31
CA GLY A 1061 -103.92 97.54 -1.53
C GLY A 1061 -104.14 96.15 -0.90
N SER A 1062 -103.21 95.23 -1.18
CA SER A 1062 -103.21 93.84 -0.68
C SER A 1062 -102.71 93.67 0.76
N ALA A 1063 -102.36 94.77 1.45
CA ALA A 1063 -101.97 94.79 2.87
C ALA A 1063 -102.63 95.95 3.64
N ALA A 1064 -102.70 95.82 4.97
CA ALA A 1064 -103.19 96.90 5.84
C ALA A 1064 -102.25 98.12 5.79
N VAL A 1065 -102.81 99.33 5.86
CA VAL A 1065 -102.05 100.57 5.56
C VAL A 1065 -102.35 101.68 6.56
N ALA A 1066 -101.36 102.51 6.89
CA ALA A 1066 -101.54 103.68 7.75
C ALA A 1066 -102.01 104.89 6.95
N ALA A 1067 -103.27 105.32 7.16
CA ALA A 1067 -103.91 106.41 6.43
C ALA A 1067 -103.99 107.70 7.26
N LYS A 1068 -103.96 108.87 6.59
CA LYS A 1068 -104.12 110.19 7.21
C LYS A 1068 -104.59 111.28 6.24
N PHE A 1069 -105.21 112.35 6.74
CA PHE A 1069 -105.52 113.56 5.97
C PHE A 1069 -105.51 114.83 6.85
N SER A 1070 -105.52 115.99 6.21
CA SER A 1070 -105.80 117.32 6.79
C SER A 1070 -106.85 118.04 5.93
N ASP A 1071 -107.64 118.93 6.49
CA ASP A 1071 -108.72 119.64 5.79
C ASP A 1071 -108.80 121.09 6.30
N ASP A 1072 -108.96 122.09 5.43
CA ASP A 1072 -108.84 123.52 5.77
C ASP A 1072 -110.17 124.27 5.62
N LEU A 1073 -110.64 124.87 6.71
CA LEU A 1073 -111.90 125.61 6.78
C LEU A 1073 -111.71 127.14 6.64
N THR A 1074 -110.54 127.63 6.27
CA THR A 1074 -110.24 129.07 6.23
C THR A 1074 -111.25 129.86 5.38
N GLN A 1075 -111.69 129.31 4.23
CA GLN A 1075 -112.69 129.92 3.33
C GLN A 1075 -114.12 129.42 3.61
N VAL A 1076 -114.38 128.98 4.84
CA VAL A 1076 -115.71 128.62 5.39
C VAL A 1076 -116.06 129.50 6.58
N LEU A 1077 -115.05 129.95 7.33
CA LEU A 1077 -115.16 130.56 8.66
C LEU A 1077 -115.49 132.05 8.65
N ASP A 1078 -115.41 132.70 7.49
CA ASP A 1078 -115.86 134.05 7.22
C ASP A 1078 -117.38 134.13 7.08
N ASP A 1079 -117.98 133.28 6.24
CA ASP A 1079 -119.45 133.23 6.06
C ASP A 1079 -120.18 132.36 7.10
N ALA A 1080 -119.53 131.34 7.68
CA ALA A 1080 -120.18 130.41 8.61
C ALA A 1080 -119.34 130.01 9.84
N THR A 1081 -119.95 130.10 11.02
CA THR A 1081 -119.34 129.61 12.27
C THR A 1081 -119.29 128.08 12.29
N TYR A 1082 -118.10 127.49 12.41
CA TYR A 1082 -117.92 126.03 12.52
C TYR A 1082 -118.56 125.47 13.81
N ASN A 1083 -119.35 124.40 13.69
CA ASN A 1083 -120.22 123.89 14.75
C ASN A 1083 -119.53 122.97 15.77
N ASN A 1084 -118.21 122.72 15.64
CA ASN A 1084 -117.46 121.79 16.49
C ASN A 1084 -118.02 120.34 16.54
N ASP A 1085 -118.67 119.87 15.46
CA ASP A 1085 -119.33 118.56 15.40
C ASP A 1085 -118.63 117.50 14.53
N ALA A 1086 -117.32 117.66 14.28
CA ALA A 1086 -116.53 116.66 13.56
C ALA A 1086 -116.48 115.29 14.24
N LYS A 1087 -116.80 114.25 13.48
CA LYS A 1087 -116.77 112.85 13.92
C LYS A 1087 -116.34 111.91 12.80
N ALA A 1088 -115.47 110.94 13.12
CA ALA A 1088 -115.13 109.82 12.24
C ALA A 1088 -115.93 108.55 12.61
N THR A 1089 -116.06 107.61 11.67
CA THR A 1089 -116.52 106.25 11.94
C THR A 1089 -115.46 105.35 12.57
N ALA A 1090 -114.17 105.71 12.45
CA ALA A 1090 -113.07 105.08 13.18
C ALA A 1090 -111.93 106.10 13.42
N GLY A 1091 -111.26 106.02 14.58
CA GLY A 1091 -110.27 107.02 15.01
C GLY A 1091 -110.90 108.35 15.44
N ASN A 1092 -110.07 109.29 15.91
CA ASN A 1092 -110.51 110.63 16.32
C ASN A 1092 -110.11 111.67 15.28
N VAL A 1093 -110.95 112.69 15.10
CA VAL A 1093 -110.65 113.87 14.28
C VAL A 1093 -110.30 115.02 15.22
N THR A 1094 -109.20 115.72 14.97
CA THR A 1094 -108.78 116.88 15.76
C THR A 1094 -109.05 118.16 14.98
N TYR A 1095 -109.72 119.13 15.61
CA TYR A 1095 -109.83 120.49 15.08
C TYR A 1095 -108.86 121.43 15.78
N THR A 1096 -108.05 122.14 14.99
CA THR A 1096 -107.19 123.23 15.43
C THR A 1096 -107.38 124.34 14.42
N ALA A 1097 -108.21 125.33 14.74
CA ALA A 1097 -108.67 126.34 13.78
C ALA A 1097 -107.51 126.96 12.99
N PRO A 1098 -107.58 126.99 11.64
CA PRO A 1098 -108.73 126.67 10.79
C PRO A 1098 -108.84 125.20 10.33
N LYS A 1099 -107.91 124.29 10.70
CA LYS A 1099 -107.81 122.94 10.10
C LYS A 1099 -108.41 121.80 10.94
N LEU A 1100 -109.00 120.81 10.25
CA LEU A 1100 -109.27 119.46 10.76
C LEU A 1100 -108.14 118.50 10.35
N ALA A 1101 -107.86 117.48 11.17
CA ALA A 1101 -106.92 116.41 10.83
C ALA A 1101 -107.32 115.05 11.42
N TRP A 1102 -106.87 113.96 10.78
CA TRP A 1102 -107.17 112.58 11.19
C TRP A 1102 -106.09 111.60 10.72
N SER A 1103 -105.86 110.52 11.46
CA SER A 1103 -105.04 109.37 11.03
C SER A 1103 -105.44 108.07 11.74
N GLN A 1104 -105.36 106.94 11.04
CA GLN A 1104 -105.58 105.59 11.59
C GLN A 1104 -105.04 104.51 10.63
N SER A 1105 -104.71 103.31 11.15
CA SER A 1105 -104.48 102.13 10.30
C SER A 1105 -105.81 101.59 9.75
N VAL A 1106 -105.88 101.36 8.44
CA VAL A 1106 -107.06 100.88 7.72
C VAL A 1106 -106.76 99.47 7.17
N PRO A 1107 -107.52 98.43 7.53
CA PRO A 1107 -107.34 97.08 6.99
C PRO A 1107 -107.71 97.01 5.50
N VAL A 1108 -107.27 95.97 4.81
CA VAL A 1108 -107.52 95.75 3.36
C VAL A 1108 -109.00 95.94 3.01
N GLY A 1109 -109.29 96.79 2.02
CA GLY A 1109 -110.66 97.14 1.59
C GLY A 1109 -111.48 98.00 2.57
N GLY A 1110 -110.98 98.23 3.79
CA GLY A 1110 -111.63 99.02 4.83
C GLY A 1110 -111.85 100.48 4.40
N THR A 1111 -112.92 101.09 4.90
CA THR A 1111 -113.31 102.48 4.59
C THR A 1111 -113.69 103.21 5.88
N VAL A 1112 -113.22 104.45 6.03
CA VAL A 1112 -113.54 105.36 7.14
C VAL A 1112 -114.18 106.63 6.57
N THR A 1113 -115.19 107.15 7.24
CA THR A 1113 -115.92 108.37 6.85
C THR A 1113 -115.93 109.37 8.01
N ILE A 1114 -115.81 110.65 7.67
CA ILE A 1114 -115.66 111.77 8.60
C ILE A 1114 -116.67 112.86 8.25
N THR A 1115 -117.55 113.22 9.17
CA THR A 1115 -118.63 114.20 8.97
C THR A 1115 -118.49 115.39 9.91
N TYR A 1116 -118.72 116.62 9.44
CA TYR A 1116 -118.64 117.86 10.24
C TYR A 1116 -119.39 119.02 9.55
N SER A 1117 -119.61 120.16 10.23
CA SER A 1117 -120.46 121.24 9.68
C SER A 1117 -120.14 122.66 10.19
N ALA A 1118 -120.62 123.67 9.48
CA ALA A 1118 -120.65 125.08 9.89
C ALA A 1118 -122.06 125.66 9.73
N THR A 1119 -122.39 126.75 10.41
CA THR A 1119 -123.70 127.44 10.32
C THR A 1119 -123.50 128.87 9.84
N VAL A 1120 -124.18 129.24 8.75
CA VAL A 1120 -124.06 130.56 8.11
C VAL A 1120 -124.44 131.67 9.08
N ASN A 1121 -123.64 132.73 9.11
CA ASN A 1121 -123.76 133.83 10.06
C ASN A 1121 -125.03 134.69 9.80
N THR A 1122 -125.47 135.47 10.80
CA THR A 1122 -126.65 136.36 10.69
C THR A 1122 -126.43 137.72 11.39
N PRO A 1123 -126.46 138.84 10.65
CA PRO A 1123 -126.35 138.92 9.19
C PRO A 1123 -125.03 138.29 8.73
N ASP A 1124 -125.03 137.68 7.56
CA ASP A 1124 -123.79 137.27 6.90
C ASP A 1124 -123.07 138.50 6.31
N ASN A 1125 -121.74 138.53 6.40
CA ASN A 1125 -120.89 139.66 6.01
C ASN A 1125 -119.59 139.24 5.28
N GLY A 1126 -119.42 137.96 4.92
CA GLY A 1126 -118.25 137.48 4.18
C GLY A 1126 -118.39 137.63 2.66
N ASP A 1127 -117.89 136.67 1.88
CA ASP A 1127 -118.00 136.67 0.41
C ASP A 1127 -119.25 135.93 -0.13
N HIS A 1128 -120.04 135.35 0.79
CA HIS A 1128 -121.22 134.53 0.58
C HIS A 1128 -120.92 133.17 -0.09
N ASN A 1129 -119.73 132.58 0.11
CA ASN A 1129 -119.34 131.28 -0.44
C ASN A 1129 -118.42 130.41 0.45
N LEU A 1130 -119.00 129.40 1.10
CA LEU A 1130 -118.28 128.37 1.86
C LEU A 1130 -117.45 127.45 0.92
N LEU A 1131 -116.15 127.70 0.83
CA LEU A 1131 -115.15 126.95 0.08
C LEU A 1131 -114.28 126.08 1.02
N ASN A 1132 -114.20 124.78 0.74
CA ASN A 1132 -113.71 123.81 1.73
C ASN A 1132 -112.96 122.65 1.04
N ALA A 1133 -111.78 122.22 1.52
CA ALA A 1133 -110.93 121.24 0.81
C ALA A 1133 -110.01 120.34 1.68
N VAL A 1134 -109.79 119.10 1.22
CA VAL A 1134 -108.97 118.05 1.89
C VAL A 1134 -107.63 117.77 1.20
N GLU A 1135 -106.57 117.59 2.00
CA GLU A 1135 -105.20 117.22 1.63
C GLU A 1135 -104.83 115.84 2.23
N SER A 1136 -104.19 114.95 1.46
CA SER A 1136 -103.86 113.58 1.89
C SER A 1136 -102.61 113.04 1.18
N PRO A 1137 -101.78 112.17 1.82
CA PRO A 1137 -100.72 111.42 1.15
C PRO A 1137 -101.25 110.19 0.37
N GLY A 1138 -102.41 109.66 0.73
CA GLY A 1138 -103.15 108.72 -0.12
C GLY A 1138 -103.88 109.46 -1.24
N SER A 1139 -104.05 108.83 -2.39
CA SER A 1139 -104.50 109.48 -3.62
C SER A 1139 -105.92 110.05 -3.52
N CYS A 1140 -106.09 111.33 -3.83
CA CYS A 1140 -107.41 111.94 -4.00
C CYS A 1140 -108.12 111.33 -5.23
N THR A 1141 -109.32 110.77 -5.06
CA THR A 1141 -110.06 110.09 -6.15
C THR A 1141 -111.46 110.68 -6.34
N GLY A 1142 -111.52 111.96 -6.76
CA GLY A 1142 -112.76 112.67 -7.05
C GLY A 1142 -112.65 114.16 -6.72
N THR A 1143 -113.77 114.78 -6.34
CA THR A 1143 -113.73 116.10 -5.70
C THR A 1143 -113.11 115.98 -4.31
N CYS A 1144 -111.98 116.64 -4.10
CA CYS A 1144 -111.41 116.88 -2.77
C CYS A 1144 -111.68 118.32 -2.28
N SER A 1145 -112.49 119.10 -3.01
CA SER A 1145 -112.97 120.44 -2.64
C SER A 1145 -114.45 120.63 -2.97
N THR A 1146 -115.12 121.57 -2.29
CA THR A 1146 -116.56 121.86 -2.40
C THR A 1146 -116.87 123.36 -2.23
N LYS A 1147 -118.06 123.80 -2.69
CA LYS A 1147 -118.54 125.20 -2.62
C LYS A 1147 -120.03 125.27 -2.25
N THR A 1148 -120.44 126.21 -1.39
CA THR A 1148 -121.85 126.50 -1.01
C THR A 1148 -122.11 128.00 -0.94
N THR A 1149 -123.17 128.55 -1.56
CA THR A 1149 -123.41 130.00 -1.69
C THR A 1149 -124.59 130.53 -0.85
N VAL A 1150 -124.56 131.79 -0.39
CA VAL A 1150 -125.55 132.40 0.53
C VAL A 1150 -126.54 133.39 -0.15
N ASP A 1151 -127.78 133.49 0.34
CA ASP A 1151 -128.88 134.32 -0.23
C ASP A 1151 -129.25 135.55 0.67
N PRO A 1152 -129.24 136.82 0.20
CA PRO A 1152 -129.26 138.01 1.08
C PRO A 1152 -130.63 138.60 1.49
N ALA A 1153 -131.77 138.02 1.10
CA ALA A 1153 -133.02 138.78 0.90
C ALA A 1153 -133.84 139.27 2.13
N GLN A 1154 -133.37 139.21 3.40
CA GLN A 1154 -134.11 139.74 4.57
C GLN A 1154 -133.21 140.43 5.63
N GLN A 1155 -133.43 141.73 5.87
CA GLN A 1155 -132.83 142.52 6.97
C GLN A 1155 -133.76 143.67 7.43
N THR A 1156 -133.72 144.05 8.73
CA THR A 1156 -134.23 145.35 9.24
C THR A 1156 -133.38 145.86 10.42
N SER A 1157 -133.33 147.19 10.59
CA SER A 1157 -132.45 147.98 11.48
C SER A 1157 -133.06 148.22 12.89
N PRO A 1158 -132.45 148.94 13.90
CA PRO A 1158 -131.29 149.87 13.82
C PRO A 1158 -130.29 150.05 15.02
N GLY A 1159 -129.05 150.46 14.69
CA GLY A 1159 -128.13 151.27 15.52
C GLY A 1159 -127.28 150.57 16.61
N GLY A 1160 -126.07 151.02 16.98
CA GLY A 1160 -125.18 152.07 16.43
C GLY A 1160 -124.05 152.52 17.40
N ILE A 1161 -123.04 153.28 16.92
CA ILE A 1161 -122.14 154.21 17.68
C ILE A 1161 -120.89 153.62 18.44
N ILE A 1162 -119.72 153.64 17.75
CA ILE A 1162 -118.28 153.86 18.14
C ILE A 1162 -117.53 153.19 19.36
N ASN A 1163 -116.53 152.34 19.01
CA ASN A 1163 -115.06 152.47 19.28
C ASN A 1163 -114.34 151.89 20.57
N THR A 1164 -113.11 151.36 20.36
CA THR A 1164 -111.97 151.00 21.29
C THR A 1164 -111.98 149.78 22.25
N GLY A 1165 -110.92 148.90 22.21
CA GLY A 1165 -110.22 148.34 23.40
C GLY A 1165 -110.10 146.80 23.72
N PHE A 1166 -108.87 146.23 23.64
CA PHE A 1166 -108.19 145.07 24.35
C PHE A 1166 -108.87 143.99 25.29
N GLY A 1167 -108.46 142.68 25.21
CA GLY A 1167 -107.91 141.88 26.39
C GLY A 1167 -108.35 140.42 26.87
N THR A 1168 -107.51 139.36 26.64
CA THR A 1168 -106.94 138.27 27.58
C THR A 1168 -107.63 137.00 28.25
N LEU A 1169 -106.86 135.84 28.32
CA LEU A 1169 -106.79 134.60 29.23
C LEU A 1169 -107.77 133.36 29.16
N GLY A 1170 -107.54 132.09 29.66
CA GLY A 1170 -106.34 131.15 29.78
C GLY A 1170 -106.05 130.27 31.08
N ASN A 1171 -106.13 128.88 31.15
CA ASN A 1171 -105.43 128.00 32.20
C ASN A 1171 -105.29 126.39 32.10
N ASN A 1172 -104.16 125.76 32.60
CA ASN A 1172 -103.78 124.29 32.97
C ASN A 1172 -103.10 123.31 31.93
N THR A 1173 -102.43 122.09 32.09
CA THR A 1173 -101.58 121.17 33.01
C THR A 1173 -101.16 119.83 32.23
N GLY A 1174 -100.32 118.75 32.48
CA GLY A 1174 -99.28 118.06 33.40
C GLY A 1174 -99.25 116.47 33.14
N GLY A 1175 -98.36 115.43 33.36
CA GLY A 1175 -96.98 114.92 33.83
C GLY A 1175 -96.95 113.31 33.85
N SER A 1176 -96.00 112.32 34.02
CA SER A 1176 -94.53 111.88 34.23
C SER A 1176 -94.38 110.31 33.88
N GLY A 1177 -93.39 109.34 33.98
CA GLY A 1177 -91.98 108.90 34.44
C GLY A 1177 -91.73 107.35 34.05
N THR A 1178 -90.73 106.41 34.24
CA THR A 1178 -89.33 106.02 34.78
C THR A 1178 -88.83 104.66 34.06
N ILE A 1179 -87.82 103.72 34.25
CA ILE A 1179 -86.56 103.23 34.98
C ILE A 1179 -85.94 101.95 34.18
N TRP A 1180 -84.85 101.08 34.27
CA TRP A 1180 -83.50 100.67 34.92
C TRP A 1180 -82.73 99.65 33.92
N ALA A 1181 -81.64 98.79 33.98
CA ALA A 1181 -80.34 98.31 34.67
C ALA A 1181 -79.60 97.24 33.70
N GLY A 1182 -78.42 96.49 33.72
CA GLY A 1182 -77.10 96.11 34.42
C GLY A 1182 -76.46 94.79 33.73
N ILE A 1183 -75.29 94.06 33.84
CA ILE A 1183 -73.81 93.92 34.32
C ILE A 1183 -73.20 92.55 33.70
N GLY A 1184 -71.94 91.98 33.58
CA GLY A 1184 -70.42 92.12 33.72
C GLY A 1184 -69.66 90.74 34.06
N LEU A 1185 -68.34 90.30 33.92
CA LEU A 1185 -67.00 90.53 33.21
C LEU A 1185 -65.87 89.40 33.52
N ILE A 1186 -64.59 89.40 32.95
CA ILE A 1186 -63.22 88.75 33.35
C ILE A 1186 -62.48 87.62 32.46
N ILE A 1187 -61.09 87.50 32.41
CA ILE A 1187 -60.21 86.48 31.65
C ILE A 1187 -58.61 86.40 31.95
N LEU A 1188 -57.81 85.39 31.42
CA LEU A 1188 -56.32 85.32 30.95
C LEU A 1188 -55.07 84.56 31.63
N ALA A 1189 -54.13 83.99 30.78
CA ALA A 1189 -52.60 84.05 30.77
C ALA A 1189 -51.54 82.89 31.14
N MET A 1190 -50.46 82.75 30.31
CA MET A 1190 -49.08 82.10 30.48
C MET A 1190 -48.93 80.54 30.52
N GLY A 1191 -47.76 79.83 30.40
CA GLY A 1191 -46.31 80.07 30.03
C GLY A 1191 -45.31 79.07 30.74
N ALA A 1192 -44.02 78.75 30.42
CA ALA A 1192 -43.13 78.75 29.21
C ALA A 1192 -41.71 78.05 29.44
N VAL A 1193 -40.88 77.79 28.38
CA VAL A 1193 -39.37 77.54 28.30
C VAL A 1193 -38.67 76.18 28.68
N SER A 1194 -38.27 75.39 27.65
CA SER A 1194 -36.93 74.79 27.32
C SER A 1194 -36.17 73.77 28.25
N VAL A 1195 -35.19 72.91 27.83
CA VAL A 1195 -34.48 72.64 26.54
C VAL A 1195 -33.81 71.22 26.47
N LEU A 1196 -33.56 70.67 25.25
CA LEU A 1196 -32.71 69.48 24.89
C LEU A 1196 -33.02 68.11 25.57
N LEU A 1197 -32.73 66.93 25.01
CA LEU A 1197 -32.38 66.51 23.64
C LEU A 1197 -33.29 65.35 23.20
N MET A 1198 -33.91 65.53 22.04
CA MET A 1198 -34.01 64.59 20.90
C MET A 1198 -34.05 63.07 21.17
N ARG A 1199 -35.15 62.40 20.83
CA ARG A 1199 -35.47 61.76 19.51
C ARG A 1199 -34.69 60.47 19.26
N ARG A 1200 -35.30 59.39 18.75
CA ARG A 1200 -36.70 59.07 18.39
C ARG A 1200 -36.92 57.61 18.82
N ARG A 1201 -38.00 57.26 19.53
CA ARG A 1201 -39.29 56.80 18.95
C ARG A 1201 -39.08 55.77 17.82
N ARG A 1202 -39.55 54.52 17.98
CA ARG A 1202 -40.97 54.08 17.87
C ARG A 1202 -41.54 54.35 16.47
N HIS A 1203 -42.25 53.44 15.80
CA HIS A 1203 -42.78 52.12 16.20
C HIS A 1203 -42.90 51.25 14.94
N THR A 1204 -42.90 49.91 15.11
CA THR A 1204 -43.40 48.91 14.13
C THR A 1204 -42.65 48.92 12.77
N ILE A 1205 -42.78 47.95 11.86
CA ILE A 1205 -43.74 46.84 11.69
C ILE A 1205 -42.98 45.51 11.55
N GLY A 1206 -43.64 44.42 11.90
CA GLY A 1206 -43.24 43.03 11.78
C GLY A 1206 -44.41 42.18 12.23
#